data_AF-A0A7S1NI40-F1
#
_entry.id   AF-A0A7S1NI40-F1
#
_cell.length_a   1.000
_cell.length_b   1.000
_cell.length_c   1.000
_cell.angle_alpha   90.00
_cell.angle_beta   90.00
_cell.angle_gamma   90.00
#
_symmetry.space_group_name_H-M   'P 1'
#
loop_
_entity.id
_entity.type
_entity.pdbx_description
1 polymer ?
#
loop_
_entity_poly.entity_id
_entity_poly.type
_entity_poly.pdbx_seq_one_letter_code
_entity_poly.pdbx_strand_id
1 'polypeptide(L)'
;FVSVLTMVSEFYIPTNPESLEAAGEHYHVEALEDETHTDAELCVMLDEIDSDLALKGPASLAEHFDQLYYLASKKFLTLAPLVRTKVFEVLISNFSQFNTYASSRDTTDPTHIFAQRKALKMFTWLLHRIIVLQERSDGEDEDRVMVTKKGGRRKKKDRVEILGSFEGSKERLLRLLASSVDLNHLWEMGRPEEAFLAMMSKTAFVLMENVSNMDKGGDEAVREGVSQLLSSTICQLVSRTSADRRLSTGMNDHMASMNASGCSDDEADGDAIEKEVTQGPPKDESLDFDSKTNLIINPLVEAMIKHEHLSRFVADLLKNLHLDEHSKSFVALFIEHVFTQTTTQFDSSDSAGGRNIAQFLMDIAERRPEIVHENMIYLHRNFDCENHLIRNALVHSVEKVLSTLLYHAPNDTIMETQRKDKERNRYLGILQERFKDVNAFCRSKVVQVWKDLWISKNVPKIIQPMLILLAIGRLHDKTAIVRKSAVQFLTTIVLHNQFNIPLQLSKCQEKLNEFLEAAKIAGVDVDKGPQSPQTPDEEEPEQSKGIEESQSEEHRTLKLTVGYYKSAVLFIELLHKALDCVTPLLRSKTQTDVLEAIKFIDAVSRFKLEPATKAVNKASVLIFSIEPKISEAVKEAFHSLLWASPNGSAEPKIVVHRLIKLVSNAEDGEVTSLERIVNGLAKDGKIGHGIVNDIWNYVTGRWAATPNDSRMAMRIFAMVAESKPEIVQKYLDEFIKWALPIQSKKDYQFGVNACIALQKLGGLDDANTEAFAPNDPIIKKLASLITRKMTDLSLWMPLAEAALDAIYALCSKPEVVTRALLDKLATRYEADKHHLKIARSTSTDDNANMEEGNGPGDRNTEKITEAQEHQIRAHVMQLTFAVGHTAMKHLVFLDERYKKTVAAAHKAEEAAQAGGQDDANSSQEDIVAELGLQSSSAVDADAEKELRAQEQRMAASDSIWCKHLPLIVQVCMNPRKDPLLNHQVLRACASLSLCKLMLLTQKKCEDHVQILFTILETAPEWRIRCNLVICVGDILCR
;
A
#
# COMPACT_ATOMS: atom_id res chain seq x y z
N PHE A 1 -4.34 75.70 -41.85
CA PHE A 1 -4.42 74.45 -41.07
C PHE A 1 -3.04 73.82 -40.79
N VAL A 2 -1.95 74.60 -40.83
CA VAL A 2 -0.54 74.14 -40.64
C VAL A 2 0.10 74.81 -39.40
N SER A 3 -0.69 75.19 -38.39
CA SER A 3 -0.19 76.04 -37.26
C SER A 3 -0.45 75.50 -35.85
N VAL A 4 -0.80 74.22 -35.68
CA VAL A 4 -0.90 73.57 -34.35
C VAL A 4 -0.12 72.23 -34.31
N LEU A 5 0.65 71.94 -35.35
CA LEU A 5 1.39 70.68 -35.55
C LEU A 5 2.84 70.72 -35.00
N THR A 6 3.11 71.60 -34.04
CA THR A 6 4.42 71.73 -33.41
C THR A 6 4.27 71.53 -31.92
N MET A 7 4.94 70.49 -31.41
CA MET A 7 5.24 70.17 -30.00
C MET A 7 4.31 69.23 -29.22
N VAL A 8 4.01 68.03 -29.73
CA VAL A 8 3.90 66.86 -28.83
C VAL A 8 4.56 65.66 -29.51
N SER A 9 5.81 65.36 -29.13
CA SER A 9 6.51 64.16 -29.60
C SER A 9 5.76 62.89 -29.17
N GLU A 10 5.67 61.91 -30.08
CA GLU A 10 5.10 60.60 -29.77
C GLU A 10 5.99 59.84 -28.79
N PHE A 11 5.37 59.15 -27.83
CA PHE A 11 6.06 58.32 -26.85
C PHE A 11 6.08 56.87 -27.34
N TYR A 12 7.27 56.38 -27.66
CA TYR A 12 7.52 54.98 -27.98
C TYR A 12 7.98 54.25 -26.72
N ILE A 13 7.48 53.04 -26.54
CA ILE A 13 7.87 52.21 -25.39
C ILE A 13 9.31 51.78 -25.62
N PRO A 14 10.25 52.21 -24.75
CA PRO A 14 11.67 51.97 -24.98
C PRO A 14 12.02 50.51 -24.70
N THR A 15 12.89 49.94 -25.53
CA THR A 15 13.44 48.59 -25.30
C THR A 15 14.40 48.56 -24.11
N ASN A 16 15.16 49.65 -23.91
CA ASN A 16 16.05 49.88 -22.78
C ASN A 16 15.80 51.26 -22.17
N PRO A 17 15.85 51.44 -20.83
CA PRO A 17 15.60 52.74 -20.19
C PRO A 17 16.48 53.89 -20.69
N GLU A 18 17.71 53.57 -21.11
CA GLU A 18 18.70 54.50 -21.64
C GLU A 18 18.30 55.07 -23.02
N SER A 19 17.42 54.40 -23.77
CA SER A 19 16.98 54.91 -25.07
C SER A 19 16.06 56.12 -24.96
N LEU A 20 15.49 56.39 -23.78
CA LEU A 20 14.75 57.63 -23.50
C LEU A 20 15.68 58.82 -23.26
N GLU A 21 16.99 58.61 -23.06
CA GLU A 21 17.98 59.66 -22.80
C GLU A 21 18.72 60.07 -24.08
N ALA A 22 18.59 59.27 -25.15
CA ALA A 22 19.19 59.56 -26.43
C ALA A 22 18.35 60.59 -27.21
N ALA A 23 18.97 61.71 -27.59
CA ALA A 23 18.33 62.71 -28.42
C ALA A 23 17.93 62.12 -29.80
N GLY A 24 16.66 62.25 -30.17
CA GLY A 24 16.10 61.69 -31.40
C GLY A 24 14.80 62.37 -31.83
N GLU A 25 14.13 61.82 -32.86
CA GLU A 25 12.86 62.35 -33.41
C GLU A 25 11.62 62.08 -32.52
N HIS A 26 11.80 61.31 -31.44
CA HIS A 26 10.75 60.89 -30.52
C HIS A 26 10.91 61.53 -29.14
N TYR A 27 9.95 61.31 -28.24
CA TYR A 27 10.04 61.83 -26.87
C TYR A 27 11.33 61.33 -26.19
N HIS A 28 12.14 62.26 -25.69
CA HIS A 28 13.33 62.00 -24.90
C HIS A 28 13.25 62.79 -23.58
N VAL A 29 13.82 62.23 -22.53
CA VAL A 29 13.88 62.82 -21.19
C VAL A 29 15.00 63.85 -21.18
N GLU A 30 14.69 65.07 -20.76
CA GLU A 30 15.70 66.11 -20.57
C GLU A 30 16.55 65.78 -19.33
N ALA A 31 17.87 65.97 -19.43
CA ALA A 31 18.79 65.67 -18.34
C ALA A 31 18.51 66.59 -17.13
N LEU A 32 17.84 66.06 -16.11
CA LEU A 32 17.70 66.70 -14.82
C LEU A 32 19.07 66.70 -14.12
N GLU A 33 19.53 67.87 -13.67
CA GLU A 33 20.73 67.97 -12.83
C GLU A 33 20.52 67.12 -11.55
N ASP A 34 21.58 66.47 -11.08
CA ASP A 34 21.59 65.60 -9.89
C ASP A 34 21.41 66.43 -8.60
N GLU A 35 20.34 67.21 -8.50
CA GLU A 35 20.04 68.04 -7.34
C GLU A 35 19.77 67.13 -6.13
N THR A 36 20.55 67.35 -5.06
CA THR A 36 20.43 66.63 -3.79
C THR A 36 19.21 67.14 -3.01
N HIS A 37 18.03 66.80 -3.49
CA HIS A 37 16.79 67.03 -2.76
C HIS A 37 16.74 66.16 -1.50
N THR A 38 16.29 66.76 -0.40
CA THR A 38 15.95 66.05 0.84
C THR A 38 14.66 65.24 0.67
N ASP A 39 14.46 64.18 1.47
CA ASP A 39 13.24 63.36 1.44
C ASP A 39 11.95 64.20 1.62
N ALA A 40 12.02 65.29 2.38
CA ALA A 40 10.90 66.20 2.60
C ALA A 40 10.55 67.03 1.35
N GLU A 41 11.56 67.52 0.63
CA GLU A 41 11.37 68.27 -0.63
C GLU A 41 10.80 67.36 -1.71
N LEU A 42 11.24 66.10 -1.77
CA LEU A 42 10.68 65.11 -2.70
C LEU A 42 9.20 64.81 -2.40
N CYS A 43 8.80 64.74 -1.12
CA CYS A 43 7.39 64.56 -0.77
C CYS A 43 6.52 65.75 -1.18
N VAL A 44 7.01 67.00 -0.99
CA VAL A 44 6.30 68.21 -1.42
C VAL A 44 6.15 68.24 -2.93
N MET A 45 7.22 67.94 -3.68
CA MET A 45 7.18 67.82 -5.14
C MET A 45 6.13 66.78 -5.58
N LEU A 46 6.06 65.63 -4.90
CA LEU A 46 5.07 64.59 -5.22
C LEU A 46 3.63 65.02 -4.90
N ASP A 47 3.41 65.82 -3.85
CA ASP A 47 2.09 66.38 -3.51
C ASP A 47 1.64 67.44 -4.53
N GLU A 48 2.59 68.24 -5.05
CA GLU A 48 2.34 69.21 -6.13
C GLU A 48 1.98 68.48 -7.42
N ILE A 49 2.75 67.45 -7.80
CA ILE A 49 2.46 66.61 -8.98
C ILE A 49 1.08 65.93 -8.85
N ASP A 50 0.75 65.37 -7.69
CA ASP A 50 -0.54 64.72 -7.44
C ASP A 50 -1.71 65.71 -7.56
N SER A 51 -1.54 66.92 -7.01
CA SER A 51 -2.54 67.99 -7.11
C SER A 51 -2.73 68.49 -8.55
N ASP A 52 -1.63 68.66 -9.29
CA ASP A 52 -1.66 69.09 -10.69
C ASP A 52 -2.34 68.07 -11.59
N LEU A 53 -2.02 66.78 -11.42
CA LEU A 53 -2.66 65.68 -12.16
C LEU A 53 -4.16 65.58 -11.85
N ALA A 54 -4.58 65.83 -10.61
CA ALA A 54 -5.98 65.86 -10.21
C ALA A 54 -6.75 67.06 -10.80
N LEU A 55 -6.09 68.22 -10.96
CA LEU A 55 -6.68 69.45 -11.49
C LEU A 55 -6.75 69.49 -13.02
N LYS A 56 -5.63 69.20 -13.69
CA LYS A 56 -5.49 69.26 -15.16
C LYS A 56 -5.96 67.99 -15.85
N GLY A 57 -6.12 66.90 -15.09
CA GLY A 57 -6.51 65.59 -15.54
C GLY A 57 -5.31 64.71 -15.88
N PRO A 58 -5.45 63.36 -15.85
CA PRO A 58 -4.31 62.44 -15.86
C PRO A 58 -3.53 62.41 -17.20
N ALA A 59 -4.08 62.97 -18.27
CA ALA A 59 -3.38 63.11 -19.55
C ALA A 59 -2.24 64.15 -19.50
N SER A 60 -2.19 64.99 -18.46
CA SER A 60 -1.12 65.98 -18.21
C SER A 60 0.18 65.35 -17.65
N LEU A 61 0.24 64.03 -17.45
CA LEU A 61 1.45 63.32 -16.99
C LEU A 61 2.70 63.66 -17.81
N ALA A 62 2.54 63.96 -19.10
CA ALA A 62 3.66 64.34 -19.96
C ALA A 62 4.43 65.59 -19.45
N GLU A 63 3.78 66.49 -18.71
CA GLU A 63 4.43 67.67 -18.11
C GLU A 63 5.34 67.31 -16.92
N HIS A 64 5.08 66.18 -16.27
CA HIS A 64 5.79 65.71 -15.06
C HIS A 64 6.57 64.41 -15.28
N PHE A 65 6.61 63.90 -16.51
CA PHE A 65 7.16 62.58 -16.81
C PHE A 65 8.66 62.50 -16.52
N ASP A 66 9.43 63.54 -16.83
CA ASP A 66 10.90 63.53 -16.66
C ASP A 66 11.29 63.46 -15.17
N GLN A 67 10.58 64.21 -14.32
CA GLN A 67 10.73 64.19 -12.86
C GLN A 67 10.39 62.81 -12.29
N LEU A 68 9.26 62.23 -12.72
CA LEU A 68 8.82 60.91 -12.30
C LEU A 68 9.71 59.79 -12.85
N TYR A 69 10.23 59.92 -14.08
CA TYR A 69 11.20 59.01 -14.69
C TYR A 69 12.46 58.94 -13.85
N TYR A 70 12.99 60.09 -13.46
CA TYR A 70 14.21 60.16 -12.66
C TYR A 70 14.02 59.52 -11.27
N LEU A 71 12.90 59.80 -10.61
CA LEU A 71 12.56 59.18 -9.32
C LEU A 71 12.29 57.68 -9.42
N ALA A 72 11.53 57.22 -10.43
CA ALA A 72 11.08 55.84 -10.59
C ALA A 72 12.12 54.91 -11.25
N SER A 73 13.02 55.44 -12.08
CA SER A 73 13.98 54.63 -12.87
C SER A 73 15.42 54.75 -12.40
N LYS A 74 15.88 55.93 -11.94
CA LYS A 74 17.27 56.19 -11.55
C LYS A 74 17.47 56.18 -10.05
N LYS A 75 16.64 56.92 -9.30
CA LYS A 75 16.80 57.06 -7.84
C LYS A 75 16.00 56.06 -7.02
N PHE A 76 15.03 55.34 -7.60
CA PHE A 76 14.03 54.56 -6.85
C PHE A 76 14.59 53.71 -5.70
N LEU A 77 15.59 52.85 -5.96
CA LEU A 77 16.19 51.98 -4.94
C LEU A 77 17.03 52.72 -3.88
N THR A 78 17.46 53.95 -4.18
CA THR A 78 18.23 54.82 -3.27
C THR A 78 17.35 55.72 -2.40
N LEU A 79 16.06 55.84 -2.73
CA LEU A 79 15.10 56.66 -1.98
C LEU A 79 14.72 56.03 -0.65
N ALA A 80 14.44 56.88 0.35
CA ALA A 80 13.89 56.43 1.62
C ALA A 80 12.55 55.68 1.41
N PRO A 81 12.22 54.67 2.24
CA PRO A 81 11.02 53.85 2.05
C PRO A 81 9.71 54.65 1.99
N LEU A 82 9.59 55.70 2.81
CA LEU A 82 8.43 56.60 2.79
C LEU A 82 8.26 57.32 1.45
N VAL A 83 9.36 57.80 0.85
CA VAL A 83 9.35 58.47 -0.45
C VAL A 83 9.02 57.47 -1.55
N ARG A 84 9.55 56.23 -1.50
CA ARG A 84 9.18 55.16 -2.45
C ARG A 84 7.69 54.85 -2.42
N THR A 85 7.11 54.68 -1.24
CA THR A 85 5.67 54.47 -1.08
C THR A 85 4.88 55.64 -1.67
N LYS A 86 5.30 56.89 -1.41
CA LYS A 86 4.63 58.07 -1.95
C LYS A 86 4.69 58.15 -3.48
N VAL A 87 5.86 57.88 -4.10
CA VAL A 87 6.00 57.82 -5.57
C VAL A 87 5.02 56.80 -6.15
N PHE A 88 4.95 55.61 -5.54
CA PHE A 88 4.08 54.53 -6.01
C PHE A 88 2.58 54.86 -5.85
N GLU A 89 2.19 55.42 -4.70
CA GLU A 89 0.79 55.80 -4.44
C GLU A 89 0.31 56.93 -5.36
N VAL A 90 1.15 57.94 -5.63
CA VAL A 90 0.83 59.01 -6.60
C VAL A 90 0.59 58.41 -7.98
N LEU A 91 1.47 57.50 -8.44
CA LEU A 91 1.30 56.85 -9.73
C LEU A 91 0.04 55.96 -9.79
N ILE A 92 -0.21 55.13 -8.78
CA ILE A 92 -1.38 54.23 -8.74
C ILE A 92 -2.69 55.01 -8.64
N SER A 93 -2.76 56.03 -7.77
CA SER A 93 -3.97 56.84 -7.58
C SER A 93 -4.36 57.53 -8.88
N ASN A 94 -3.41 58.20 -9.53
CA ASN A 94 -3.65 58.90 -10.79
C ASN A 94 -3.91 57.93 -11.96
N PHE A 95 -3.23 56.78 -12.00
CA PHE A 95 -3.51 55.74 -12.99
C PHE A 95 -4.91 55.13 -12.83
N SER A 96 -5.37 54.96 -11.59
CA SER A 96 -6.74 54.51 -11.29
C SER A 96 -7.78 55.52 -11.79
N GLN A 97 -7.53 56.82 -11.59
CA GLN A 97 -8.39 57.88 -12.11
C GLN A 97 -8.35 57.92 -13.64
N PHE A 98 -7.17 57.76 -14.24
CA PHE A 98 -6.99 57.67 -15.69
C PHE A 98 -7.81 56.51 -16.29
N ASN A 99 -7.69 55.29 -15.74
CA ASN A 99 -8.45 54.14 -16.25
C ASN A 99 -9.96 54.38 -16.15
N THR A 100 -10.45 54.90 -15.02
CA THR A 100 -11.88 55.24 -14.86
C THR A 100 -12.34 56.25 -15.89
N TYR A 101 -11.51 57.27 -16.15
CA TYR A 101 -11.78 58.29 -17.15
C TYR A 101 -11.78 57.72 -18.58
N ALA A 102 -10.75 56.96 -18.94
CA ALA A 102 -10.60 56.34 -20.26
C ALA A 102 -11.71 55.32 -20.54
N SER A 103 -12.16 54.55 -19.55
CA SER A 103 -13.26 53.58 -19.73
C SER A 103 -14.65 54.22 -19.85
N SER A 104 -14.84 55.47 -19.42
CA SER A 104 -16.18 56.10 -19.31
C SER A 104 -16.59 56.98 -20.51
N ARG A 105 -15.69 57.23 -21.47
CA ARG A 105 -15.97 58.10 -22.63
C ARG A 105 -15.51 57.50 -23.95
N ASP A 106 -16.45 57.25 -24.86
CA ASP A 106 -16.17 57.12 -26.29
C ASP A 106 -15.97 58.51 -26.90
N THR A 107 -14.84 59.18 -26.63
CA THR A 107 -14.49 60.40 -27.36
C THR A 107 -13.95 60.05 -28.74
N THR A 108 -14.54 60.56 -29.81
CA THR A 108 -14.06 60.33 -31.19
C THR A 108 -13.00 61.35 -31.64
N ASP A 109 -12.59 62.28 -30.74
CA ASP A 109 -11.57 63.29 -31.04
C ASP A 109 -10.17 62.67 -31.12
N PRO A 110 -9.51 62.68 -32.29
CA PRO A 110 -8.19 62.08 -32.47
C PRO A 110 -7.11 62.70 -31.59
N THR A 111 -7.22 64.00 -31.26
CA THR A 111 -6.23 64.69 -30.43
C THR A 111 -6.30 64.24 -28.97
N HIS A 112 -7.52 64.01 -28.48
CA HIS A 112 -7.77 63.51 -27.14
C HIS A 112 -7.35 62.02 -27.00
N ILE A 113 -7.66 61.19 -28.00
CA ILE A 113 -7.23 59.79 -28.07
C ILE A 113 -5.69 59.70 -28.06
N PHE A 114 -5.01 60.54 -28.84
CA PHE A 114 -3.54 60.57 -28.87
C PHE A 114 -2.94 60.94 -27.50
N ALA A 115 -3.47 61.97 -26.83
CA ALA A 115 -3.01 62.37 -25.51
C ALA A 115 -3.24 61.28 -24.45
N GLN A 116 -4.41 60.61 -24.48
CA GLN A 116 -4.72 59.49 -23.60
C GLN A 116 -3.84 58.26 -23.86
N ARG A 117 -3.59 57.91 -25.13
CA ARG A 117 -2.66 56.83 -25.53
C ARG A 117 -1.24 57.09 -25.04
N LYS A 118 -0.76 58.34 -25.19
CA LYS A 118 0.56 58.75 -24.69
C LYS A 118 0.65 58.63 -23.17
N ALA A 119 -0.34 59.14 -22.44
CA ALA A 119 -0.38 59.04 -20.97
C ALA A 119 -0.44 57.58 -20.49
N LEU A 120 -1.24 56.73 -21.14
CA LEU A 120 -1.30 55.30 -20.85
C LEU A 120 0.08 54.64 -20.96
N LYS A 121 0.80 54.86 -22.07
CA LYS A 121 2.14 54.31 -22.27
C LYS A 121 3.13 54.80 -21.20
N MET A 122 3.06 56.09 -20.83
CA MET A 122 3.92 56.69 -19.82
C MET A 122 3.65 56.14 -18.41
N PHE A 123 2.38 56.08 -17.96
CA PHE A 123 2.00 55.49 -16.67
C PHE A 123 2.44 54.03 -16.56
N THR A 124 2.09 53.23 -17.57
CA THR A 124 2.36 51.79 -17.56
C THR A 124 3.85 51.49 -17.63
N TRP A 125 4.65 52.30 -18.33
CA TRP A 125 6.10 52.18 -18.35
C TRP A 125 6.75 52.50 -17.00
N LEU A 126 6.35 53.60 -16.33
CA LEU A 126 6.85 53.96 -15.00
C LEU A 126 6.53 52.89 -13.97
N LEU A 127 5.29 52.39 -13.98
CA LEU A 127 4.83 51.33 -13.08
C LEU A 127 5.55 50.00 -13.34
N HIS A 128 5.71 49.62 -14.62
CA HIS A 128 6.54 48.46 -15.01
C HIS A 128 7.96 48.58 -14.46
N ARG A 129 8.60 49.75 -14.63
CA ARG A 129 9.97 49.99 -14.19
C ARG A 129 10.14 49.83 -12.68
N ILE A 130 9.19 50.37 -11.91
CA ILE A 130 9.16 50.22 -10.45
C ILE A 130 9.08 48.75 -10.06
N ILE A 131 8.16 47.98 -10.65
CA ILE A 131 8.03 46.54 -10.38
C ILE A 131 9.34 45.80 -10.67
N VAL A 132 9.93 46.03 -11.85
CA VAL A 132 11.17 45.36 -12.26
C VAL A 132 12.33 45.66 -11.32
N LEU A 133 12.47 46.91 -10.88
CA LEU A 133 13.53 47.32 -9.96
C LEU A 133 13.32 46.74 -8.56
N GLN A 134 12.08 46.76 -8.07
CA GLN A 134 11.74 46.28 -6.74
C GLN A 134 11.92 44.76 -6.62
N GLU A 135 11.39 43.98 -7.57
CA GLU A 135 11.50 42.51 -7.53
C GLU A 135 12.95 42.03 -7.72
N ARG A 136 13.78 42.75 -8.49
CA ARG A 136 15.23 42.48 -8.58
C ARG A 136 15.95 42.75 -7.26
N SER A 137 15.59 43.83 -6.57
CA SER A 137 16.17 44.16 -5.26
C SER A 137 15.77 43.14 -4.19
N ASP A 138 14.52 42.68 -4.20
CA ASP A 138 14.02 41.72 -3.23
C ASP A 138 14.66 40.33 -3.45
N GLY A 139 14.93 39.94 -4.71
CA GLY A 139 15.65 38.71 -5.04
C GLY A 139 17.11 38.66 -4.56
N GLU A 140 17.87 39.76 -4.67
CA GLU A 140 19.26 39.84 -4.20
C GLU A 140 19.40 39.77 -2.66
N ASP A 141 18.39 40.27 -1.93
CA ASP A 141 18.35 40.24 -0.47
C ASP A 141 17.93 38.86 0.07
N GLU A 142 17.07 38.10 -0.63
CA GLU A 142 16.71 36.73 -0.25
C GLU A 142 17.89 35.75 -0.38
N ASP A 143 18.68 35.84 -1.44
CA ASP A 143 19.89 35.02 -1.63
C ASP A 143 20.93 35.23 -0.51
N ARG A 144 21.05 36.47 0.00
CA ARG A 144 21.92 36.78 1.15
C ARG A 144 21.38 36.24 2.48
N VAL A 145 20.05 36.24 2.67
CA VAL A 145 19.41 35.77 3.90
C VAL A 145 19.43 34.23 4.01
N MET A 146 19.45 33.50 2.90
CA MET A 146 19.60 32.04 2.92
C MET A 146 20.99 31.58 3.43
N VAL A 147 22.03 32.41 3.26
CA VAL A 147 23.41 32.10 3.68
C VAL A 147 23.65 32.34 5.19
N THR A 148 22.80 33.11 5.87
CA THR A 148 22.99 33.44 7.30
C THR A 148 21.73 33.21 8.13
N LYS A 149 21.40 31.95 8.45
CA LYS A 149 20.42 31.64 9.50
C LYS A 149 21.10 31.30 10.83
N LYS A 150 21.35 32.32 11.66
CA LYS A 150 21.29 32.25 13.14
C LYS A 150 21.25 33.64 13.78
N GLY A 151 20.09 33.99 14.34
CA GLY A 151 19.94 34.97 15.43
C GLY A 151 19.35 36.35 15.07
N GLY A 152 18.28 36.76 15.79
CA GLY A 152 17.88 38.17 15.93
C GLY A 152 16.43 38.52 15.61
N ARG A 153 15.48 38.18 16.49
CA ARG A 153 14.02 38.34 16.29
C ARG A 153 13.45 39.75 16.57
N ARG A 154 14.27 40.80 16.75
CA ARG A 154 13.81 42.14 17.18
C ARG A 154 13.82 43.25 16.13
N LYS A 155 14.54 43.11 15.01
CA LYS A 155 14.53 44.10 13.90
C LYS A 155 13.44 43.83 12.85
N LYS A 156 12.61 42.81 13.06
CA LYS A 156 11.59 42.31 12.11
C LYS A 156 10.25 43.05 12.20
N LYS A 157 9.98 43.83 13.25
CA LYS A 157 8.66 44.46 13.45
C LYS A 157 8.48 45.75 12.64
N ASP A 158 9.44 46.68 12.71
CA ASP A 158 9.40 47.93 11.93
C ASP A 158 9.63 47.70 10.42
N ARG A 159 10.35 46.62 10.07
CA ARG A 159 10.53 46.20 8.66
C ARG A 159 9.24 45.64 8.04
N VAL A 160 8.35 45.04 8.85
CA VAL A 160 7.10 44.40 8.40
C VAL A 160 5.98 45.41 8.13
N GLU A 161 5.93 46.55 8.85
CA GLU A 161 4.94 47.60 8.56
C GLU A 161 5.24 48.38 7.27
N ILE A 162 6.52 48.56 6.92
CA ILE A 162 6.94 49.31 5.72
C ILE A 162 6.83 48.44 4.45
N LEU A 163 7.16 47.14 4.54
CA LEU A 163 6.97 46.18 3.44
C LEU A 163 5.48 45.85 3.19
N GLY A 164 4.63 45.92 4.22
CA GLY A 164 3.19 45.63 4.08
C GLY A 164 2.40 46.62 3.21
N SER A 165 2.89 47.86 3.06
CA SER A 165 2.24 48.89 2.23
C SER A 165 2.39 48.63 0.73
N PHE A 166 3.53 48.08 0.28
CA PHE A 166 3.75 47.80 -1.12
C PHE A 166 3.03 46.53 -1.57
N GLU A 167 3.05 45.48 -0.73
CA GLU A 167 2.43 44.19 -1.04
C GLU A 167 0.91 44.32 -1.25
N GLY A 168 0.21 45.08 -0.39
CA GLY A 168 -1.22 45.35 -0.55
C GLY A 168 -1.57 46.22 -1.78
N SER A 169 -0.62 47.00 -2.29
CA SER A 169 -0.81 47.85 -3.48
C SER A 169 -0.48 47.12 -4.79
N LYS A 170 0.22 45.97 -4.76
CA LYS A 170 0.52 45.14 -5.94
C LYS A 170 -0.75 44.58 -6.59
N GLU A 171 -1.68 44.05 -5.79
CA GLU A 171 -2.99 43.57 -6.24
C GLU A 171 -3.74 44.65 -7.03
N ARG A 172 -3.83 45.85 -6.42
CA ARG A 172 -4.51 47.00 -7.01
C ARG A 172 -3.86 47.38 -8.34
N LEU A 173 -2.53 47.46 -8.39
CA LEU A 173 -1.79 47.75 -9.61
C LEU A 173 -2.04 46.72 -10.71
N LEU A 174 -1.96 45.43 -10.39
CA LEU A 174 -2.14 44.37 -11.38
C LEU A 174 -3.54 44.39 -12.01
N ARG A 175 -4.59 44.65 -11.21
CA ARG A 175 -5.95 44.85 -11.75
C ARG A 175 -6.03 46.06 -12.67
N LEU A 176 -5.40 47.18 -12.29
CA LEU A 176 -5.37 48.39 -13.11
C LEU A 176 -4.60 48.17 -14.42
N LEU A 177 -3.48 47.47 -14.37
CA LEU A 177 -2.70 47.11 -15.57
C LEU A 177 -3.54 46.20 -16.48
N ALA A 178 -4.19 45.17 -15.93
CA ALA A 178 -5.07 44.28 -16.69
C ALA A 178 -6.21 45.06 -17.37
N SER A 179 -6.92 45.94 -16.65
CA SER A 179 -7.99 46.75 -17.25
C SER A 179 -7.49 47.73 -18.31
N SER A 180 -6.23 48.17 -18.20
CA SER A 180 -5.65 49.12 -19.15
C SER A 180 -5.27 48.48 -20.49
N VAL A 181 -5.02 47.17 -20.50
CA VAL A 181 -4.76 46.40 -21.74
C VAL A 181 -6.00 46.37 -22.63
N ASP A 182 -7.19 46.39 -22.04
CA ASP A 182 -8.48 46.30 -22.73
C ASP A 182 -9.04 47.65 -23.20
N LEU A 183 -8.27 48.75 -23.08
CA LEU A 183 -8.64 50.08 -23.58
C LEU A 183 -8.46 50.19 -25.11
N ASN A 184 -9.15 49.33 -25.86
CA ASN A 184 -8.96 49.15 -27.30
C ASN A 184 -9.24 50.42 -28.10
N HIS A 185 -10.19 51.26 -27.68
CA HIS A 185 -10.55 52.50 -28.36
C HIS A 185 -9.41 53.53 -28.45
N LEU A 186 -8.38 53.41 -27.61
CA LEU A 186 -7.21 54.30 -27.64
C LEU A 186 -6.23 53.97 -28.77
N TRP A 187 -6.39 52.81 -29.41
CA TRP A 187 -5.45 52.30 -30.39
C TRP A 187 -6.03 52.32 -31.81
N GLU A 188 -5.16 52.51 -32.79
CA GLU A 188 -5.55 52.45 -34.19
C GLU A 188 -6.11 51.05 -34.51
N MET A 189 -7.27 51.01 -35.16
CA MET A 189 -8.01 49.78 -35.45
C MET A 189 -8.39 48.93 -34.22
N GLY A 190 -8.35 49.51 -33.01
CA GLY A 190 -8.68 48.80 -31.79
C GLY A 190 -7.59 47.86 -31.28
N ARG A 191 -6.32 48.04 -31.72
CA ARG A 191 -5.24 47.06 -31.48
C ARG A 191 -4.03 47.66 -30.76
N PRO A 192 -3.73 47.23 -29.52
CA PRO A 192 -2.52 47.65 -28.82
C PRO A 192 -1.23 47.35 -29.59
N GLU A 193 -0.22 48.19 -29.41
CA GLU A 193 1.12 47.99 -29.98
C GLU A 193 1.81 46.74 -29.41
N GLU A 194 2.61 46.06 -30.22
CA GLU A 194 3.34 44.87 -29.81
C GLU A 194 4.30 45.15 -28.64
N ALA A 195 5.03 46.28 -28.70
CA ALA A 195 5.92 46.70 -27.61
C ALA A 195 5.18 46.94 -26.29
N PHE A 196 3.90 47.38 -26.35
CA PHE A 196 3.06 47.56 -25.17
C PHE A 196 2.66 46.22 -24.56
N LEU A 197 2.18 45.29 -25.38
CA LEU A 197 1.82 43.94 -24.94
C LEU A 197 3.04 43.17 -24.41
N ALA A 198 4.21 43.35 -25.04
CA ALA A 198 5.48 42.77 -24.59
C ALA A 198 5.91 43.29 -23.21
N MET A 199 5.72 44.59 -22.95
CA MET A 199 6.02 45.19 -21.65
C MET A 199 5.08 44.67 -20.57
N MET A 200 3.78 44.53 -20.88
CA MET A 200 2.79 43.98 -19.96
C MET A 200 3.09 42.52 -19.60
N SER A 201 3.40 41.68 -20.59
CA SER A 201 3.79 40.29 -20.34
C SER A 201 5.10 40.20 -19.55
N LYS A 202 6.10 41.04 -19.85
CA LYS A 202 7.35 41.13 -19.08
C LYS A 202 7.12 41.53 -17.62
N THR A 203 6.18 42.42 -17.35
CA THR A 203 5.78 42.78 -15.97
C THR A 203 5.28 41.55 -15.22
N ALA A 204 4.41 40.76 -15.85
CA ALA A 204 3.93 39.51 -15.28
C ALA A 204 5.05 38.49 -15.09
N PHE A 205 5.93 38.28 -16.09
CA PHE A 205 7.04 37.32 -16.00
C PHE A 205 7.95 37.59 -14.80
N VAL A 206 8.33 38.85 -14.56
CA VAL A 206 9.19 39.21 -13.42
C VAL A 206 8.52 38.89 -12.08
N LEU A 207 7.21 39.13 -11.95
CA LEU A 207 6.46 38.78 -10.74
C LEU A 207 6.32 37.28 -10.54
N MET A 208 6.26 36.50 -11.63
CA MET A 208 6.16 35.04 -11.61
C MET A 208 7.47 34.36 -11.21
N GLU A 209 8.62 34.91 -11.58
CA GLU A 209 9.94 34.36 -11.23
C GLU A 209 10.15 34.32 -9.71
N ASN A 210 9.53 35.25 -8.97
CA ASN A 210 9.60 35.30 -7.52
C ASN A 210 8.64 34.28 -6.85
N VAL A 211 9.21 33.35 -6.09
CA VAL A 211 8.47 32.26 -5.42
C VAL A 211 7.48 32.80 -4.39
N SER A 212 7.79 33.90 -3.69
CA SER A 212 6.92 34.45 -2.64
C SER A 212 5.57 34.92 -3.18
N ASN A 213 5.54 35.36 -4.43
CA ASN A 213 4.31 35.85 -5.09
C ASN A 213 3.41 34.70 -5.55
N MET A 214 3.98 33.52 -5.81
CA MET A 214 3.31 32.45 -6.57
C MET A 214 2.99 31.19 -5.75
N ASP A 215 3.71 30.93 -4.65
CA ASP A 215 3.54 29.73 -3.82
C ASP A 215 2.17 29.68 -3.08
N LYS A 216 1.79 28.51 -2.55
CA LYS A 216 0.53 28.29 -1.83
C LYS A 216 0.38 29.12 -0.55
N GLY A 217 1.48 29.62 0.00
CA GLY A 217 1.51 30.56 1.13
C GLY A 217 1.74 32.03 0.73
N GLY A 218 1.84 32.32 -0.57
CA GLY A 218 1.97 33.67 -1.13
C GLY A 218 0.63 34.42 -1.21
N ASP A 219 0.68 35.66 -1.70
CA ASP A 219 -0.50 36.51 -1.85
C ASP A 219 -1.39 36.02 -3.01
N GLU A 220 -2.56 35.46 -2.66
CA GLU A 220 -3.53 34.95 -3.63
C GLU A 220 -4.01 36.03 -4.59
N ALA A 221 -4.12 37.28 -4.13
CA ALA A 221 -4.62 38.38 -4.92
C ALA A 221 -3.58 38.85 -5.96
N VAL A 222 -2.29 38.78 -5.62
CA VAL A 222 -1.18 39.02 -6.58
C VAL A 222 -1.19 37.94 -7.66
N ARG A 223 -1.30 36.66 -7.29
CA ARG A 223 -1.36 35.55 -8.25
C ARG A 223 -2.56 35.67 -9.21
N GLU A 224 -3.74 36.03 -8.69
CA GLU A 224 -4.91 36.28 -9.53
C GLU A 224 -4.70 37.49 -10.45
N GLY A 225 -4.13 38.58 -9.93
CA GLY A 225 -3.80 39.77 -10.71
C GLY A 225 -2.81 39.48 -11.86
N VAL A 226 -1.77 38.68 -11.61
CA VAL A 226 -0.83 38.22 -12.64
C VAL A 226 -1.55 37.37 -13.70
N SER A 227 -2.44 36.47 -13.27
CA SER A 227 -3.25 35.66 -14.19
C SER A 227 -4.17 36.52 -15.06
N GLN A 228 -4.81 37.55 -14.50
CA GLN A 228 -5.68 38.47 -15.24
C GLN A 228 -4.89 39.28 -16.26
N LEU A 229 -3.75 39.85 -15.85
CA LEU A 229 -2.87 40.63 -16.75
C LEU A 229 -2.38 39.79 -17.94
N LEU A 230 -1.90 38.57 -17.69
CA LEU A 230 -1.48 37.66 -18.76
C LEU A 230 -2.66 37.27 -19.66
N SER A 231 -3.83 37.00 -19.08
CA SER A 231 -5.03 36.63 -19.86
C SER A 231 -5.45 37.76 -20.81
N SER A 232 -5.60 39.00 -20.33
CA SER A 232 -5.93 40.15 -21.19
C SER A 232 -4.86 40.37 -22.27
N THR A 233 -3.57 40.27 -21.89
CA THR A 233 -2.46 40.44 -22.85
C THR A 233 -2.47 39.37 -23.94
N ILE A 234 -2.68 38.10 -23.58
CA ILE A 234 -2.81 36.98 -24.53
C ILE A 234 -4.00 37.20 -25.46
N CYS A 235 -5.17 37.57 -24.91
CA CYS A 235 -6.37 37.83 -25.71
C CYS A 235 -6.14 38.94 -26.76
N GLN A 236 -5.48 40.05 -26.39
CA GLN A 236 -5.19 41.14 -27.33
C GLN A 236 -4.12 40.77 -28.37
N LEU A 237 -3.13 39.97 -28.00
CA LEU A 237 -2.11 39.49 -28.93
C LEU A 237 -2.73 38.55 -29.97
N VAL A 238 -3.59 37.64 -29.51
CA VAL A 238 -4.30 36.67 -30.35
C VAL A 238 -5.29 37.36 -31.29
N SER A 239 -6.03 38.36 -30.80
CA SER A 239 -6.96 39.17 -31.62
C SER A 239 -6.23 39.98 -32.70
N ARG A 240 -5.06 40.54 -32.37
CA ARG A 240 -4.20 41.25 -33.32
C ARG A 240 -3.73 40.32 -34.44
N THR A 241 -3.21 39.16 -34.07
CA THR A 241 -2.61 38.20 -35.01
C THR A 241 -3.66 37.60 -35.95
N SER A 242 -4.87 37.34 -35.46
CA SER A 242 -5.97 36.84 -36.31
C SER A 242 -6.47 37.90 -37.30
N ALA A 243 -6.48 39.17 -36.89
CA ALA A 243 -6.95 40.26 -37.72
C ALA A 243 -5.91 40.72 -38.77
N ASP A 244 -4.61 40.57 -38.48
CA ASP A 244 -3.53 40.72 -39.47
C ASP A 244 -3.65 39.66 -40.59
N ARG A 245 -3.97 38.40 -40.24
CA ARG A 245 -4.25 37.35 -41.23
C ARG A 245 -5.41 37.71 -42.17
N ARG A 246 -6.53 38.23 -41.63
CA ARG A 246 -7.69 38.64 -42.43
C ARG A 246 -7.38 39.78 -43.41
N LEU A 247 -6.52 40.71 -43.00
CA LEU A 247 -6.05 41.80 -43.86
C LEU A 247 -5.14 41.28 -44.99
N SER A 248 -4.24 40.33 -44.69
CA SER A 248 -3.37 39.68 -45.69
C SER A 248 -4.19 38.89 -46.72
N THR A 249 -5.12 38.04 -46.27
CA THR A 249 -5.98 37.25 -47.16
C THR A 249 -6.92 38.14 -47.98
N GLY A 250 -7.49 39.19 -47.37
CA GLY A 250 -8.34 40.15 -48.06
C GLY A 250 -7.60 41.00 -49.10
N MET A 251 -6.33 41.34 -48.86
CA MET A 251 -5.49 42.01 -49.86
C MET A 251 -5.11 41.10 -51.02
N ASN A 252 -4.86 39.81 -50.75
CA ASN A 252 -4.62 38.81 -51.80
C ASN A 252 -5.88 38.57 -52.65
N ASP A 253 -7.07 38.50 -52.05
CA ASP A 253 -8.35 38.38 -52.75
C ASP A 253 -8.69 39.65 -53.55
N HIS A 254 -8.37 40.84 -53.02
CA HIS A 254 -8.60 42.11 -53.71
C HIS A 254 -7.60 42.34 -54.86
N MET A 255 -6.35 41.87 -54.74
CA MET A 255 -5.39 41.82 -55.84
C MET A 255 -5.78 40.79 -56.90
N ALA A 256 -6.30 39.62 -56.51
CA ALA A 256 -6.84 38.62 -57.43
C ALA A 256 -8.08 39.15 -58.17
N SER A 257 -8.96 39.89 -57.48
CA SER A 257 -10.12 40.59 -58.03
C SER A 257 -9.75 41.74 -58.97
N MET A 258 -8.76 42.57 -58.62
CA MET A 258 -8.26 43.64 -59.48
C MET A 258 -7.58 43.10 -60.75
N ASN A 259 -6.82 42.01 -60.63
CA ASN A 259 -6.24 41.32 -61.78
C ASN A 259 -7.29 40.63 -62.67
N ALA A 260 -8.46 40.25 -62.12
CA ALA A 260 -9.58 39.71 -62.88
C ALA A 260 -10.43 40.81 -63.56
N SER A 261 -10.44 42.04 -63.04
CA SER A 261 -11.22 43.17 -63.62
C SER A 261 -10.46 44.00 -64.65
N GLY A 262 -9.20 43.68 -64.93
CA GLY A 262 -8.31 44.39 -65.86
C GLY A 262 -8.00 43.62 -67.14
N CYS A 263 -9.00 43.09 -67.85
CA CYS A 263 -8.84 42.63 -69.23
C CYS A 263 -10.19 42.72 -69.98
N SER A 264 -10.37 43.81 -70.72
CA SER A 264 -11.32 43.89 -71.82
C SER A 264 -10.56 43.68 -73.14
N ASP A 265 -11.05 42.70 -73.89
CA ASP A 265 -10.98 42.51 -75.35
C ASP A 265 -9.60 42.46 -76.04
N ASP A 266 -9.16 41.26 -76.43
CA ASP A 266 -9.08 40.88 -77.86
C ASP A 266 -8.59 39.43 -78.08
N GLU A 267 -9.36 38.72 -78.92
CA GLU A 267 -9.10 37.61 -79.86
C GLU A 267 -7.99 36.54 -79.62
N ALA A 268 -8.48 35.29 -79.56
CA ALA A 268 -8.13 34.11 -80.37
C ALA A 268 -6.73 33.43 -80.31
N ASP A 269 -6.85 32.10 -80.19
CA ASP A 269 -5.95 31.01 -80.60
C ASP A 269 -4.64 30.72 -79.83
N GLY A 270 -4.60 29.50 -79.29
CA GLY A 270 -3.55 28.54 -79.68
C GLY A 270 -2.31 28.43 -78.82
N ASP A 271 -2.30 27.38 -77.98
CA ASP A 271 -1.16 26.52 -77.65
C ASP A 271 0.09 27.04 -76.89
N ALA A 272 0.50 26.18 -75.96
CA ALA A 272 1.84 25.97 -75.42
C ALA A 272 2.46 27.03 -74.48
N ILE A 273 2.39 26.71 -73.18
CA ILE A 273 3.21 27.28 -72.11
C ILE A 273 4.58 26.57 -72.10
N GLU A 274 5.67 27.31 -72.31
CA GLU A 274 6.96 27.06 -71.67
C GLU A 274 7.81 28.35 -71.67
N LYS A 275 7.97 28.97 -70.49
CA LYS A 275 9.24 29.45 -69.89
C LYS A 275 9.07 30.66 -68.94
N GLU A 276 9.24 30.33 -67.67
CA GLU A 276 10.02 31.06 -66.65
C GLU A 276 10.06 32.59 -66.70
N VAL A 277 9.23 33.21 -65.86
CA VAL A 277 9.63 34.38 -65.07
C VAL A 277 9.62 33.95 -63.60
N THR A 278 10.81 33.91 -63.02
CA THR A 278 11.07 33.62 -61.60
C THR A 278 10.37 34.64 -60.69
N GLN A 279 9.21 34.27 -60.16
CA GLN A 279 8.73 34.79 -58.88
C GLN A 279 8.93 33.67 -57.85
N GLY A 280 9.76 33.95 -56.84
CA GLY A 280 9.95 33.04 -55.71
C GLY A 280 8.62 32.73 -55.01
N PRO A 281 8.56 31.64 -54.23
CA PRO A 281 7.32 31.22 -53.59
C PRO A 281 6.80 32.37 -52.70
N PRO A 282 5.46 32.53 -52.57
CA PRO A 282 4.90 33.49 -51.63
C PRO A 282 5.48 33.16 -50.25
N LYS A 283 6.04 34.16 -49.57
CA LYS A 283 6.52 33.99 -48.19
C LYS A 283 5.36 33.46 -47.34
N ASP A 284 5.55 32.28 -46.76
CA ASP A 284 4.61 31.56 -45.90
C ASP A 284 3.91 32.47 -44.88
N GLU A 285 2.60 32.70 -45.04
CA GLU A 285 1.75 33.46 -44.10
C GLU A 285 1.58 32.75 -42.73
N SER A 286 2.03 31.50 -42.60
CA SER A 286 2.10 30.75 -41.34
C SER A 286 3.17 31.31 -40.39
N LEU A 287 4.30 31.80 -40.93
CA LEU A 287 5.44 32.29 -40.15
C LEU A 287 5.15 33.57 -39.34
N ASP A 288 4.25 34.44 -39.80
CA ASP A 288 3.96 35.71 -39.10
C ASP A 288 3.09 35.51 -37.84
N PHE A 289 2.21 34.49 -37.85
CA PHE A 289 1.38 34.15 -36.69
C PHE A 289 2.21 33.53 -35.56
N ASP A 290 3.18 32.69 -35.94
CA ASP A 290 4.08 32.04 -35.00
C ASP A 290 5.02 33.08 -34.38
N SER A 291 5.57 34.04 -35.15
CA SER A 291 6.54 35.00 -34.61
C SER A 291 5.98 35.88 -33.49
N LYS A 292 4.74 36.37 -33.63
CA LYS A 292 4.10 37.30 -32.67
C LYS A 292 3.64 36.59 -31.41
N THR A 293 3.01 35.41 -31.53
CA THR A 293 2.55 34.63 -30.37
C THR A 293 3.71 34.00 -29.59
N ASN A 294 4.83 33.70 -30.26
CA ASN A 294 6.08 33.24 -29.62
C ASN A 294 6.68 34.25 -28.64
N LEU A 295 6.30 35.54 -28.72
CA LEU A 295 6.73 36.58 -27.78
C LEU A 295 6.29 36.29 -26.33
N ILE A 296 5.18 35.57 -26.15
CA ILE A 296 4.69 35.14 -24.83
C ILE A 296 4.97 33.65 -24.60
N ILE A 297 4.80 32.81 -25.63
CA ILE A 297 4.97 31.35 -25.50
C ILE A 297 6.41 31.01 -25.08
N ASN A 298 7.43 31.54 -25.76
CA ASN A 298 8.82 31.16 -25.48
C ASN A 298 9.24 31.53 -24.04
N PRO A 299 9.06 32.78 -23.55
CA PRO A 299 9.44 33.11 -22.18
C PRO A 299 8.63 32.34 -21.13
N LEU A 300 7.35 32.07 -21.39
CA LEU A 300 6.50 31.33 -20.46
C LEU A 300 6.95 29.86 -20.33
N VAL A 301 7.30 29.21 -21.44
CA VAL A 301 7.83 27.84 -21.42
C VAL A 301 9.22 27.82 -20.77
N GLU A 302 10.11 28.74 -21.10
CA GLU A 302 11.43 28.84 -20.44
C GLU A 302 11.32 29.06 -18.93
N ALA A 303 10.42 29.94 -18.49
CA ALA A 303 10.18 30.20 -17.07
C ALA A 303 9.66 28.93 -16.38
N MET A 304 8.73 28.20 -16.99
CA MET A 304 8.23 26.93 -16.47
C MET A 304 9.32 25.84 -16.39
N ILE A 305 10.24 25.80 -17.35
CA ILE A 305 11.38 24.89 -17.31
C ILE A 305 12.30 25.23 -16.14
N LYS A 306 12.57 26.52 -15.91
CA LYS A 306 13.48 27.01 -14.85
C LYS A 306 12.88 26.92 -13.44
N HIS A 307 11.58 27.15 -13.28
CA HIS A 307 10.93 27.35 -11.98
C HIS A 307 9.81 26.33 -11.71
N GLU A 308 9.99 25.48 -10.68
CA GLU A 308 9.07 24.38 -10.33
C GLU A 308 7.65 24.86 -9.95
N HIS A 309 7.54 26.02 -9.29
CA HIS A 309 6.25 26.55 -8.83
C HIS A 309 5.33 27.02 -9.97
N LEU A 310 5.87 27.23 -11.17
CA LEU A 310 5.11 27.76 -12.30
C LEU A 310 4.27 26.71 -13.04
N SER A 311 4.64 25.42 -13.01
CA SER A 311 3.90 24.37 -13.71
C SER A 311 2.40 24.37 -13.38
N ARG A 312 2.07 24.51 -12.08
CA ARG A 312 0.69 24.54 -11.61
C ARG A 312 -0.01 25.85 -12.00
N PHE A 313 0.68 26.98 -11.85
CA PHE A 313 0.14 28.30 -12.19
C PHE A 313 -0.20 28.40 -13.67
N VAL A 314 0.68 27.95 -14.56
CA VAL A 314 0.45 28.00 -16.01
C VAL A 314 -0.75 27.12 -16.39
N ALA A 315 -0.91 25.95 -15.76
CA ALA A 315 -2.10 25.13 -15.97
C ALA A 315 -3.41 25.84 -15.53
N ASP A 316 -3.36 26.59 -14.43
CA ASP A 316 -4.48 27.42 -13.96
C ASP A 316 -4.75 28.63 -14.89
N LEU A 317 -3.70 29.26 -15.42
CA LEU A 317 -3.80 30.34 -16.41
C LEU A 317 -4.51 29.84 -17.69
N LEU A 318 -4.04 28.74 -18.28
CA LEU A 318 -4.65 28.17 -19.48
C LEU A 318 -6.09 27.70 -19.24
N LYS A 319 -6.42 27.29 -18.00
CA LYS A 319 -7.79 26.98 -17.61
C LYS A 319 -8.69 28.21 -17.62
N ASN A 320 -8.17 29.39 -17.30
CA ASN A 320 -8.97 30.62 -17.18
C ASN A 320 -9.08 31.40 -18.50
N LEU A 321 -8.27 31.07 -19.51
CA LEU A 321 -8.42 31.65 -20.85
C LEU A 321 -9.79 31.29 -21.45
N HIS A 322 -10.46 32.29 -22.01
CA HIS A 322 -11.73 32.09 -22.71
C HIS A 322 -11.48 31.29 -23.99
N LEU A 323 -12.22 30.20 -24.20
CA LEU A 323 -12.04 29.32 -25.36
C LEU A 323 -12.77 29.84 -26.61
N ASP A 324 -12.50 31.09 -27.01
CA ASP A 324 -12.82 31.50 -28.38
C ASP A 324 -11.90 30.76 -29.38
N GLU A 325 -12.30 30.73 -30.65
CA GLU A 325 -11.60 29.96 -31.70
C GLU A 325 -10.12 30.35 -31.84
N HIS A 326 -9.80 31.61 -31.52
CA HIS A 326 -8.45 32.14 -31.60
C HIS A 326 -7.59 31.76 -30.37
N SER A 327 -8.13 31.80 -29.15
CA SER A 327 -7.41 31.37 -27.95
C SER A 327 -7.14 29.85 -27.97
N LYS A 328 -8.00 29.06 -28.61
CA LYS A 328 -7.72 27.63 -28.87
C LYS A 328 -6.47 27.43 -29.71
N SER A 329 -6.26 28.26 -30.74
CA SER A 329 -5.04 28.22 -31.56
C SER A 329 -3.79 28.58 -30.76
N PHE A 330 -3.88 29.55 -29.85
CA PHE A 330 -2.77 29.87 -28.94
C PHE A 330 -2.42 28.69 -28.01
N VAL A 331 -3.44 28.06 -27.42
CA VAL A 331 -3.24 26.90 -26.55
C VAL A 331 -2.61 25.74 -27.33
N ALA A 332 -3.04 25.48 -28.56
CA ALA A 332 -2.45 24.45 -29.41
C ALA A 332 -0.97 24.72 -29.68
N LEU A 333 -0.61 25.94 -30.08
CA LEU A 333 0.78 26.35 -30.28
C LEU A 333 1.61 26.25 -29.00
N PHE A 334 1.04 26.64 -27.86
CA PHE A 334 1.73 26.53 -26.57
C PHE A 334 2.06 25.06 -26.25
N ILE A 335 1.10 24.16 -26.41
CA ILE A 335 1.30 22.71 -26.19
C ILE A 335 2.31 22.14 -27.19
N GLU A 336 2.27 22.56 -28.46
CA GLU A 336 3.24 22.17 -29.49
C GLU A 336 4.66 22.67 -29.16
N HIS A 337 4.80 23.89 -28.64
CA HIS A 337 6.09 24.41 -28.21
C HIS A 337 6.64 23.65 -26.99
N VAL A 338 5.80 23.39 -25.98
CA VAL A 338 6.14 22.52 -24.84
C VAL A 338 6.60 21.15 -25.35
N PHE A 339 5.91 20.58 -26.34
CA PHE A 339 6.29 19.33 -26.99
C PHE A 339 7.67 19.42 -27.66
N THR A 340 7.91 20.45 -28.48
CA THR A 340 9.17 20.62 -29.18
C THR A 340 10.35 20.73 -28.22
N GLN A 341 10.19 21.49 -27.13
CA GLN A 341 11.20 21.61 -26.08
C GLN A 341 11.47 20.25 -25.40
N THR A 342 10.43 19.43 -25.19
CA THR A 342 10.63 18.11 -24.56
C THR A 342 11.40 17.10 -25.41
N THR A 343 11.27 17.16 -26.73
CA THR A 343 12.00 16.27 -27.65
C THR A 343 13.43 16.74 -27.90
N THR A 344 13.72 18.03 -27.70
CA THR A 344 15.01 18.66 -28.08
C THR A 344 15.94 18.97 -26.91
N GLN A 345 15.43 19.19 -25.69
CA GLN A 345 16.25 19.65 -24.55
C GLN A 345 16.43 18.62 -23.43
N PHE A 346 15.48 17.69 -23.21
CA PHE A 346 15.52 16.82 -22.03
C PHE A 346 16.02 15.41 -22.35
N ASP A 347 17.35 15.27 -22.38
CA ASP A 347 18.00 13.96 -22.24
C ASP A 347 17.75 13.39 -20.82
N SER A 348 18.01 12.09 -20.64
CA SER A 348 17.81 11.39 -19.36
C SER A 348 18.52 12.01 -18.14
N SER A 349 19.48 12.92 -18.35
CA SER A 349 20.27 13.60 -17.32
C SER A 349 19.69 14.91 -16.78
N ASP A 350 18.82 15.62 -17.53
CA ASP A 350 18.29 16.91 -17.08
C ASP A 350 16.97 16.75 -16.31
N SER A 351 17.07 16.48 -15.01
CA SER A 351 15.95 15.98 -14.20
C SER A 351 14.98 17.06 -13.70
N ALA A 352 15.35 18.34 -13.72
CA ALA A 352 14.55 19.42 -13.15
C ALA A 352 13.51 19.95 -14.17
N GLY A 353 13.97 20.39 -15.34
CA GLY A 353 13.08 20.88 -16.40
C GLY A 353 12.07 19.82 -16.85
N GLY A 354 12.53 18.59 -17.10
CA GLY A 354 11.65 17.48 -17.48
C GLY A 354 10.60 17.12 -16.40
N ARG A 355 10.91 17.31 -15.12
CA ARG A 355 9.95 17.13 -14.01
C ARG A 355 8.91 18.24 -14.00
N ASN A 356 9.33 19.49 -14.19
CA ASN A 356 8.43 20.65 -14.23
C ASN A 356 7.43 20.53 -15.39
N ILE A 357 7.90 20.12 -16.58
CA ILE A 357 7.01 19.85 -17.72
C ILE A 357 6.09 18.66 -17.45
N ALA A 358 6.60 17.56 -16.90
CA ALA A 358 5.76 16.42 -16.54
C ALA A 358 4.66 16.82 -15.54
N GLN A 359 4.99 17.67 -14.56
CA GLN A 359 4.04 18.19 -13.59
C GLN A 359 2.96 19.06 -14.26
N PHE A 360 3.36 19.97 -15.17
CA PHE A 360 2.43 20.77 -15.95
C PHE A 360 1.46 19.90 -16.77
N LEU A 361 1.96 18.88 -17.48
CA LEU A 361 1.13 17.95 -18.28
C LEU A 361 0.11 17.18 -17.43
N MET A 362 0.47 16.85 -16.19
CA MET A 362 -0.46 16.24 -15.23
C MET A 362 -1.50 17.26 -14.75
N ASP A 363 -1.06 18.46 -14.36
CA ASP A 363 -1.91 19.53 -13.84
C ASP A 363 -2.93 20.04 -14.87
N ILE A 364 -2.55 20.18 -16.14
CA ILE A 364 -3.45 20.60 -17.23
C ILE A 364 -4.47 19.51 -17.56
N ALA A 365 -4.06 18.23 -17.55
CA ALA A 365 -4.97 17.12 -17.82
C ALA A 365 -6.03 16.95 -16.72
N GLU A 366 -5.68 17.25 -15.46
CA GLU A 366 -6.64 17.25 -14.34
C GLU A 366 -7.65 18.40 -14.41
N ARG A 367 -7.27 19.54 -14.99
CA ARG A 367 -8.09 20.76 -15.01
C ARG A 367 -8.93 20.92 -16.27
N ARG A 368 -8.33 20.65 -17.43
CA ARG A 368 -8.87 20.87 -18.78
C ARG A 368 -8.45 19.70 -19.69
N PRO A 369 -9.00 18.48 -19.48
CA PRO A 369 -8.68 17.32 -20.30
C PRO A 369 -9.02 17.53 -21.79
N GLU A 370 -9.93 18.46 -22.12
CA GLU A 370 -10.31 18.81 -23.50
C GLU A 370 -9.11 19.30 -24.29
N ILE A 371 -8.31 20.18 -23.69
CA ILE A 371 -7.10 20.75 -24.29
C ILE A 371 -6.12 19.64 -24.66
N VAL A 372 -5.95 18.67 -23.77
CA VAL A 372 -5.05 17.52 -24.00
C VAL A 372 -5.59 16.62 -25.10
N HIS A 373 -6.90 16.36 -25.13
CA HIS A 373 -7.53 15.51 -26.13
C HIS A 373 -7.43 16.11 -27.54
N GLU A 374 -7.73 17.41 -27.69
CA GLU A 374 -7.64 18.14 -28.97
C GLU A 374 -6.21 18.19 -29.51
N ASN A 375 -5.21 18.25 -28.61
CA ASN A 375 -3.79 18.38 -28.97
C ASN A 375 -3.00 17.06 -28.86
N MET A 376 -3.68 15.91 -28.76
CA MET A 376 -3.02 14.62 -28.58
C MET A 376 -2.11 14.24 -29.76
N ILE A 377 -2.36 14.77 -30.96
CA ILE A 377 -1.53 14.52 -32.16
C ILE A 377 -0.08 14.96 -31.91
N TYR A 378 0.11 16.12 -31.29
CA TYR A 378 1.43 16.63 -30.93
C TYR A 378 2.05 15.76 -29.82
N LEU A 379 1.27 15.39 -28.80
CA LEU A 379 1.77 14.63 -27.65
C LEU A 379 2.09 13.15 -27.97
N HIS A 380 1.57 12.59 -29.05
CA HIS A 380 1.67 11.15 -29.34
C HIS A 380 3.13 10.67 -29.46
N ARG A 381 4.01 11.47 -30.07
CA ARG A 381 5.44 11.12 -30.23
C ARG A 381 6.19 11.06 -28.90
N ASN A 382 5.72 11.78 -27.88
CA ASN A 382 6.38 11.80 -26.57
C ASN A 382 6.11 10.55 -25.74
N PHE A 383 5.21 9.66 -26.15
CA PHE A 383 5.10 8.35 -25.51
C PHE A 383 6.37 7.50 -25.68
N ASP A 384 7.26 7.88 -26.59
CA ASP A 384 8.54 7.23 -26.86
C ASP A 384 9.75 8.12 -26.51
N CYS A 385 9.53 9.24 -25.80
CA CYS A 385 10.63 10.08 -25.32
C CYS A 385 11.50 9.33 -24.29
N GLU A 386 12.79 9.67 -24.17
CA GLU A 386 13.73 9.03 -23.24
C GLU A 386 13.35 9.26 -21.76
N ASN A 387 12.81 10.44 -21.45
CA ASN A 387 12.46 10.82 -20.08
C ASN A 387 11.17 10.13 -19.60
N HIS A 388 11.34 9.13 -18.74
CA HIS A 388 10.24 8.37 -18.15
C HIS A 388 9.23 9.20 -17.34
N LEU A 389 9.58 10.38 -16.83
CA LEU A 389 8.66 11.27 -16.12
C LEU A 389 7.61 11.86 -17.07
N ILE A 390 8.03 12.24 -18.27
CA ILE A 390 7.13 12.76 -19.32
C ILE A 390 6.22 11.63 -19.80
N ARG A 391 6.77 10.42 -20.05
CA ARG A 391 5.95 9.24 -20.38
C ARG A 391 4.90 8.97 -19.29
N ASN A 392 5.27 9.07 -18.02
CA ASN A 392 4.34 8.91 -16.89
C ASN A 392 3.26 9.99 -16.85
N ALA A 393 3.61 11.23 -17.15
CA ALA A 393 2.67 12.33 -17.23
C ALA A 393 1.66 12.08 -18.36
N LEU A 394 2.09 11.66 -19.54
CA LEU A 394 1.20 11.34 -20.65
C LEU A 394 0.26 10.17 -20.37
N VAL A 395 0.78 9.11 -19.71
CA VAL A 395 -0.05 7.98 -19.24
C VAL A 395 -1.14 8.48 -18.28
N HIS A 396 -0.82 9.43 -17.39
CA HIS A 396 -1.79 10.10 -16.51
C HIS A 396 -2.78 10.97 -17.29
N SER A 397 -2.30 11.75 -18.26
CA SER A 397 -3.16 12.62 -19.05
C SER A 397 -4.18 11.82 -19.87
N VAL A 398 -3.79 10.66 -20.41
CA VAL A 398 -4.71 9.72 -21.07
C VAL A 398 -5.75 9.17 -20.10
N GLU A 399 -5.37 8.84 -18.86
CA GLU A 399 -6.33 8.41 -17.83
C GLU A 399 -7.39 9.49 -17.60
N LYS A 400 -6.99 10.76 -17.46
CA LYS A 400 -7.93 11.87 -17.26
C LYS A 400 -8.86 12.05 -18.45
N VAL A 401 -8.33 12.04 -19.68
CA VAL A 401 -9.15 12.10 -20.91
C VAL A 401 -10.17 10.96 -20.97
N LEU A 402 -9.76 9.73 -20.64
CA LEU A 402 -10.65 8.57 -20.61
C LEU A 402 -11.74 8.71 -19.53
N SER A 403 -11.37 9.19 -18.35
CA SER A 403 -12.26 9.27 -17.19
C SER A 403 -13.27 10.41 -17.27
N THR A 404 -12.99 11.50 -18.00
CA THR A 404 -13.86 12.68 -18.06
C THR A 404 -14.59 12.83 -19.39
N LEU A 405 -13.89 12.69 -20.53
CA LEU A 405 -14.44 13.04 -21.85
C LEU A 405 -15.03 11.84 -22.59
N LEU A 406 -14.41 10.67 -22.41
CA LEU A 406 -14.78 9.45 -23.12
C LEU A 406 -15.62 8.50 -22.25
N TYR A 407 -16.10 9.00 -21.10
CA TYR A 407 -17.13 8.38 -20.29
C TYR A 407 -18.49 8.47 -21.00
N HIS A 408 -19.30 7.41 -20.88
CA HIS A 408 -20.64 7.38 -21.44
C HIS A 408 -21.60 8.13 -20.51
N ALA A 409 -22.05 9.31 -20.92
CA ALA A 409 -23.09 10.01 -20.19
C ALA A 409 -24.47 9.39 -20.52
N PRO A 410 -25.42 9.34 -19.57
CA PRO A 410 -26.74 8.74 -19.80
C PRO A 410 -27.55 9.41 -20.92
N ASN A 411 -27.17 10.61 -21.35
CA ASN A 411 -27.84 11.39 -22.40
C ASN A 411 -27.09 11.37 -23.75
N ASP A 412 -26.00 10.59 -23.89
CA ASP A 412 -25.23 10.53 -25.14
C ASP A 412 -26.08 9.95 -26.28
N THR A 413 -26.00 10.55 -27.47
CA THR A 413 -26.64 9.99 -28.67
C THR A 413 -25.91 8.72 -29.13
N ILE A 414 -26.57 7.87 -29.94
CA ILE A 414 -25.97 6.63 -30.46
C ILE A 414 -24.69 6.93 -31.27
N MET A 415 -24.71 7.96 -32.13
CA MET A 415 -23.55 8.37 -32.92
C MET A 415 -22.40 8.89 -32.05
N GLU A 416 -22.71 9.68 -31.03
CA GLU A 416 -21.72 10.22 -30.10
C GLU A 416 -21.06 9.11 -29.27
N THR A 417 -21.85 8.13 -28.84
CA THR A 417 -21.38 6.93 -28.15
C THR A 417 -20.40 6.13 -29.02
N GLN A 418 -20.74 5.90 -30.30
CA GLN A 418 -19.85 5.20 -31.25
C GLN A 418 -18.54 5.97 -31.49
N ARG A 419 -18.60 7.30 -31.59
CA ARG A 419 -17.39 8.14 -31.74
C ARG A 419 -16.50 8.05 -30.50
N LYS A 420 -17.09 8.20 -29.30
CA LYS A 420 -16.38 8.08 -28.02
C LYS A 420 -15.76 6.69 -27.86
N ASP A 421 -16.46 5.64 -28.25
CA ASP A 421 -15.96 4.26 -28.20
C ASP A 421 -14.71 4.05 -29.06
N LYS A 422 -14.68 4.59 -30.28
CA LYS A 422 -13.52 4.48 -31.18
C LYS A 422 -12.29 5.15 -30.59
N GLU A 423 -12.43 6.38 -30.09
CA GLU A 423 -11.33 7.11 -29.44
C GLU A 423 -10.90 6.44 -28.13
N ARG A 424 -11.86 5.99 -27.31
CA ARG A 424 -11.59 5.27 -26.06
C ARG A 424 -10.73 4.04 -26.32
N ASN A 425 -11.11 3.22 -27.31
CA ASN A 425 -10.37 2.00 -27.62
C ASN A 425 -8.94 2.30 -28.11
N ARG A 426 -8.73 3.40 -28.84
CA ARG A 426 -7.38 3.86 -29.24
C ARG A 426 -6.50 4.16 -28.02
N TYR A 427 -7.01 4.95 -27.07
CA TYR A 427 -6.28 5.29 -25.85
C TYR A 427 -6.02 4.07 -24.94
N LEU A 428 -7.00 3.17 -24.81
CA LEU A 428 -6.83 1.92 -24.07
C LEU A 428 -5.74 1.04 -24.70
N GLY A 429 -5.62 1.02 -26.03
CA GLY A 429 -4.53 0.36 -26.74
C GLY A 429 -3.15 0.91 -26.37
N ILE A 430 -3.00 2.24 -26.34
CA ILE A 430 -1.76 2.91 -25.92
C ILE A 430 -1.38 2.50 -24.49
N LEU A 431 -2.34 2.55 -23.56
CA LEU A 431 -2.12 2.12 -22.17
C LEU A 431 -1.79 0.63 -22.06
N GLN A 432 -2.34 -0.22 -22.92
CA GLN A 432 -2.05 -1.65 -22.94
C GLN A 432 -0.60 -1.92 -23.34
N GLU A 433 -0.08 -1.23 -24.36
CA GLU A 433 1.32 -1.38 -24.79
C GLU A 433 2.32 -0.99 -23.69
N ARG A 434 2.00 0.06 -22.92
CA ARG A 434 2.90 0.59 -21.88
C ARG A 434 3.06 -0.36 -20.68
N PHE A 435 2.30 -1.46 -20.57
CA PHE A 435 2.64 -2.55 -19.65
C PHE A 435 4.05 -3.10 -19.87
N LYS A 436 4.57 -3.01 -21.10
CA LYS A 436 5.89 -3.52 -21.51
C LYS A 436 6.95 -2.42 -21.68
N ASP A 437 6.72 -1.22 -21.13
CA ASP A 437 7.72 -0.13 -21.17
C ASP A 437 9.07 -0.58 -20.60
N VAL A 438 10.17 -0.09 -21.17
CA VAL A 438 11.53 -0.44 -20.72
C VAL A 438 11.76 0.00 -19.26
N ASN A 439 11.20 1.14 -18.86
CA ASN A 439 11.38 1.69 -17.53
C ASN A 439 10.35 1.13 -16.53
N ALA A 440 10.84 0.71 -15.36
CA ALA A 440 9.99 0.15 -14.31
C ALA A 440 8.98 1.14 -13.71
N PHE A 441 9.31 2.44 -13.65
CA PHE A 441 8.40 3.46 -13.16
C PHE A 441 7.21 3.65 -14.10
N CYS A 442 7.42 3.61 -15.43
CA CYS A 442 6.34 3.64 -16.42
C CYS A 442 5.44 2.41 -16.32
N ARG A 443 6.03 1.21 -16.22
CA ARG A 443 5.27 -0.03 -16.00
C ARG A 443 4.48 -0.02 -14.69
N SER A 444 5.00 0.62 -13.64
CA SER A 444 4.26 0.81 -12.39
C SER A 444 3.12 1.82 -12.56
N LYS A 445 3.38 2.97 -13.20
CA LYS A 445 2.40 4.04 -13.40
C LYS A 445 1.22 3.58 -14.27
N VAL A 446 1.47 2.84 -15.35
CA VAL A 446 0.41 2.31 -16.20
C VAL A 446 -0.50 1.33 -15.45
N VAL A 447 0.05 0.48 -14.58
CA VAL A 447 -0.74 -0.44 -13.75
C VAL A 447 -1.59 0.33 -12.74
N GLN A 448 -1.07 1.43 -12.18
CA GLN A 448 -1.83 2.31 -11.30
C GLN A 448 -2.98 3.00 -12.04
N VAL A 449 -2.73 3.47 -13.27
CA VAL A 449 -3.80 4.04 -14.13
C VAL A 449 -4.88 3.02 -14.44
N TRP A 450 -4.53 1.78 -14.79
CA TRP A 450 -5.52 0.71 -15.02
C TRP A 450 -6.33 0.39 -13.75
N LYS A 451 -5.71 0.45 -12.58
CA LYS A 451 -6.39 0.32 -11.30
C LYS A 451 -7.41 1.44 -11.11
N ASP A 452 -7.05 2.68 -11.41
CA ASP A 452 -7.95 3.83 -11.25
C ASP A 452 -9.11 3.77 -12.27
N LEU A 453 -8.84 3.40 -13.52
CA LEU A 453 -9.87 3.16 -14.56
C LEU A 453 -10.82 2.01 -14.21
N TRP A 454 -10.33 1.00 -13.49
CA TRP A 454 -11.17 -0.10 -13.01
C TRP A 454 -12.16 0.38 -11.93
N ILE A 455 -11.69 1.22 -11.00
CA ILE A 455 -12.52 1.78 -9.93
C ILE A 455 -13.61 2.68 -10.52
N SER A 456 -13.28 3.50 -11.52
CA SER A 456 -14.26 4.36 -12.22
C SER A 456 -15.20 3.61 -13.16
N LYS A 457 -15.02 2.28 -13.32
CA LYS A 457 -15.80 1.40 -14.22
C LYS A 457 -15.68 1.77 -15.70
N ASN A 458 -14.55 2.33 -16.11
CA ASN A 458 -14.28 2.79 -17.48
C ASN A 458 -13.64 1.73 -18.38
N VAL A 459 -13.43 0.51 -17.87
CA VAL A 459 -12.79 -0.59 -18.59
C VAL A 459 -13.84 -1.47 -19.30
N PRO A 460 -13.85 -1.55 -20.64
CA PRO A 460 -14.76 -2.41 -21.39
C PRO A 460 -14.65 -3.89 -20.98
N LYS A 461 -15.79 -4.56 -20.77
CA LYS A 461 -15.85 -5.96 -20.31
C LYS A 461 -15.02 -6.92 -21.15
N ILE A 462 -14.95 -6.69 -22.46
CA ILE A 462 -14.24 -7.53 -23.43
C ILE A 462 -12.73 -7.58 -23.14
N ILE A 463 -12.11 -6.48 -22.67
CA ILE A 463 -10.66 -6.41 -22.46
C ILE A 463 -10.23 -6.80 -21.04
N GLN A 464 -11.17 -6.89 -20.09
CA GLN A 464 -10.86 -7.13 -18.68
C GLN A 464 -10.07 -8.44 -18.44
N PRO A 465 -10.43 -9.60 -19.03
CA PRO A 465 -9.66 -10.84 -18.80
C PRO A 465 -8.19 -10.71 -19.23
N MET A 466 -7.95 -10.03 -20.35
CA MET A 466 -6.61 -9.76 -20.86
C MET A 466 -5.82 -8.85 -19.90
N LEU A 467 -6.45 -7.81 -19.34
CA LEU A 467 -5.80 -6.91 -18.38
C LEU A 467 -5.42 -7.63 -17.08
N ILE A 468 -6.29 -8.51 -16.58
CA ILE A 468 -5.98 -9.35 -15.41
C ILE A 468 -4.76 -10.23 -15.71
N LEU A 469 -4.70 -10.84 -16.90
CA LEU A 469 -3.56 -11.65 -17.32
C LEU A 469 -2.26 -10.83 -17.42
N LEU A 470 -2.33 -9.61 -17.95
CA LEU A 470 -1.18 -8.69 -17.98
C LEU A 470 -0.71 -8.33 -16.57
N ALA A 471 -1.63 -8.04 -15.65
CA ALA A 471 -1.32 -7.77 -14.25
C ALA A 471 -0.66 -8.97 -13.55
N ILE A 472 -1.18 -10.19 -13.76
CA ILE A 472 -0.55 -11.44 -13.29
C ILE A 472 0.87 -11.57 -13.86
N GLY A 473 1.07 -11.25 -15.14
CA GLY A 473 2.39 -11.23 -15.78
C GLY A 473 3.36 -10.21 -15.17
N ARG A 474 2.88 -9.15 -14.52
CA ARG A 474 3.70 -8.15 -13.80
C ARG A 474 4.05 -8.58 -12.37
N LEU A 475 3.46 -9.64 -11.82
CA LEU A 475 3.89 -10.21 -10.54
C LEU A 475 5.31 -10.81 -10.60
N HIS A 476 5.76 -11.18 -11.80
CA HIS A 476 7.10 -11.72 -12.05
C HIS A 476 8.12 -10.65 -12.49
N ASP A 477 7.78 -9.36 -12.32
CA ASP A 477 8.70 -8.28 -12.66
C ASP A 477 9.98 -8.36 -11.83
N LYS A 478 11.10 -7.94 -12.42
CA LYS A 478 12.37 -7.81 -11.69
C LYS A 478 12.27 -6.74 -10.59
N THR A 479 11.53 -5.67 -10.84
CA THR A 479 11.46 -4.50 -9.95
C THR A 479 10.29 -4.60 -8.98
N ALA A 480 10.57 -4.41 -7.70
CA ALA A 480 9.56 -4.50 -6.64
C ALA A 480 8.40 -3.51 -6.80
N ILE A 481 8.66 -2.28 -7.27
CA ILE A 481 7.61 -1.27 -7.44
C ILE A 481 6.52 -1.70 -8.43
N VAL A 482 6.90 -2.45 -9.47
CA VAL A 482 5.97 -2.98 -10.47
C VAL A 482 5.16 -4.14 -9.89
N ARG A 483 5.83 -5.07 -9.19
CA ARG A 483 5.16 -6.17 -8.47
C ARG A 483 4.14 -5.63 -7.47
N LYS A 484 4.53 -4.64 -6.67
CA LYS A 484 3.67 -3.92 -5.72
C LYS A 484 2.42 -3.38 -6.41
N SER A 485 2.58 -2.59 -7.48
CA SER A 485 1.44 -2.02 -8.22
C SER A 485 0.55 -3.11 -8.85
N ALA A 486 1.12 -4.21 -9.32
CA ALA A 486 0.37 -5.34 -9.87
C ALA A 486 -0.48 -6.05 -8.81
N VAL A 487 0.09 -6.33 -7.63
CA VAL A 487 -0.67 -6.90 -6.50
C VAL A 487 -1.78 -5.95 -6.05
N GLN A 488 -1.50 -4.64 -5.99
CA GLN A 488 -2.50 -3.63 -5.65
C GLN A 488 -3.65 -3.60 -6.66
N PHE A 489 -3.35 -3.67 -7.97
CA PHE A 489 -4.38 -3.71 -9.00
C PHE A 489 -5.24 -4.98 -8.90
N LEU A 490 -4.62 -6.15 -8.72
CA LEU A 490 -5.34 -7.41 -8.52
C LEU A 490 -6.19 -7.38 -7.24
N THR A 491 -5.70 -6.76 -6.17
CA THR A 491 -6.47 -6.53 -4.94
C THR A 491 -7.70 -5.66 -5.22
N THR A 492 -7.53 -4.56 -5.96
CA THR A 492 -8.65 -3.69 -6.37
C THR A 492 -9.68 -4.44 -7.22
N ILE A 493 -9.25 -5.30 -8.13
CA ILE A 493 -10.13 -6.14 -8.96
C ILE A 493 -11.00 -7.05 -8.09
N VAL A 494 -10.43 -7.65 -7.04
CA VAL A 494 -11.17 -8.49 -6.09
C VAL A 494 -12.15 -7.66 -5.27
N LEU A 495 -11.72 -6.51 -4.74
CA LEU A 495 -12.57 -5.63 -3.93
C LEU A 495 -13.74 -5.02 -4.72
N HIS A 496 -13.53 -4.72 -6.01
CA HIS A 496 -14.55 -4.22 -6.93
C HIS A 496 -15.04 -5.33 -7.87
N ASN A 497 -15.36 -6.49 -7.29
CA ASN A 497 -15.88 -7.63 -8.02
C ASN A 497 -17.20 -7.28 -8.74
N GLN A 498 -17.20 -7.38 -10.06
CA GLN A 498 -18.35 -7.03 -10.91
C GLN A 498 -19.49 -8.05 -10.83
N PHE A 499 -19.21 -9.27 -10.38
CA PHE A 499 -20.20 -10.33 -10.31
C PHE A 499 -20.98 -10.29 -8.98
N ASN A 500 -20.48 -9.58 -7.96
CA ASN A 500 -21.09 -9.48 -6.62
C ASN A 500 -21.53 -10.82 -6.00
N ILE A 501 -20.88 -11.92 -6.41
CA ILE A 501 -21.07 -13.28 -5.91
C ILE A 501 -19.85 -13.70 -5.09
N PRO A 502 -20.02 -14.64 -4.13
CA PRO A 502 -18.89 -15.38 -3.58
C PRO A 502 -18.10 -16.05 -4.70
N LEU A 503 -16.78 -15.90 -4.70
CA LEU A 503 -15.87 -16.38 -5.74
C LEU A 503 -15.57 -17.88 -5.58
N GLN A 504 -16.62 -18.70 -5.50
CA GLN A 504 -16.50 -20.14 -5.38
C GLN A 504 -16.61 -20.78 -6.76
N LEU A 505 -15.50 -21.29 -7.29
CA LEU A 505 -15.42 -21.87 -8.63
C LEU A 505 -16.39 -23.04 -8.79
N SER A 506 -16.40 -23.98 -7.83
CA SER A 506 -17.30 -25.15 -7.84
C SER A 506 -18.77 -24.77 -8.04
N LYS A 507 -19.30 -23.89 -7.19
CA LYS A 507 -20.70 -23.46 -7.25
C LYS A 507 -21.03 -22.67 -8.51
N CYS A 508 -20.10 -21.85 -8.99
CA CYS A 508 -20.31 -21.10 -10.23
C CYS A 508 -20.33 -22.04 -11.44
N GLN A 509 -19.46 -23.06 -11.44
CA GLN A 509 -19.42 -24.08 -12.48
C GLN A 509 -20.67 -24.97 -12.48
N GLU A 510 -21.16 -25.37 -11.31
CA GLU A 510 -22.42 -26.12 -11.16
C GLU A 510 -23.59 -25.36 -11.78
N LYS A 511 -23.76 -24.08 -11.43
CA LYS A 511 -24.81 -23.23 -12.02
C LYS A 511 -24.63 -23.03 -13.53
N LEU A 512 -23.39 -22.85 -13.99
CA LEU A 512 -23.12 -22.74 -15.42
C LEU A 512 -23.57 -24.01 -16.17
N ASN A 513 -23.25 -25.19 -15.63
CA ASN A 513 -23.65 -26.45 -16.22
C ASN A 513 -25.17 -26.62 -16.25
N GLU A 514 -25.87 -26.25 -15.18
CA GLU A 514 -27.34 -26.23 -15.10
C GLU A 514 -27.96 -25.36 -16.21
N PHE A 515 -27.48 -24.12 -16.39
CA PHE A 515 -27.98 -23.23 -17.45
C PHE A 515 -27.58 -23.67 -18.86
N LEU A 516 -26.43 -24.32 -19.03
CA LEU A 516 -26.03 -24.91 -20.30
C LEU A 516 -26.93 -26.11 -20.69
N GLU A 517 -27.32 -26.93 -19.72
CA GLU A 517 -28.29 -28.00 -19.95
C GLU A 517 -29.67 -27.44 -20.30
N ALA A 518 -30.14 -26.41 -19.58
CA ALA A 518 -31.38 -25.72 -19.91
C ALA A 518 -31.35 -25.12 -21.34
N ALA A 519 -30.23 -24.53 -21.75
CA ALA A 519 -30.07 -23.97 -23.10
C ALA A 519 -30.10 -25.05 -24.19
N LYS A 520 -29.53 -26.24 -23.92
CA LYS A 520 -29.62 -27.39 -24.83
C LYS A 520 -31.05 -27.90 -24.96
N ILE A 521 -31.79 -27.98 -23.86
CA ILE A 521 -33.20 -28.42 -23.85
C ILE A 521 -34.07 -27.43 -24.62
N ALA A 522 -33.80 -26.13 -24.50
CA ALA A 522 -34.51 -25.06 -25.21
C ALA A 522 -34.06 -24.86 -26.68
N GLY A 523 -33.04 -25.59 -27.16
CA GLY A 523 -32.54 -25.45 -28.53
C GLY A 523 -31.81 -24.13 -28.82
N VAL A 524 -31.30 -23.44 -27.79
CA VAL A 524 -30.63 -22.14 -27.92
C VAL A 524 -29.16 -22.32 -28.25
N ASP A 525 -28.71 -21.74 -29.37
CA ASP A 525 -27.29 -21.66 -29.72
C ASP A 525 -26.59 -20.57 -28.88
N VAL A 526 -25.86 -21.03 -27.86
CA VAL A 526 -25.13 -20.21 -26.88
C VAL A 526 -23.72 -19.82 -27.31
N ASP A 527 -23.24 -20.29 -28.47
CA ASP A 527 -21.89 -19.99 -28.96
C ASP A 527 -21.87 -18.93 -30.07
N LYS A 528 -22.99 -18.65 -30.74
CA LYS A 528 -23.14 -17.44 -31.56
C LYS A 528 -23.24 -16.21 -30.65
N GLY A 529 -22.37 -15.21 -30.79
CA GLY A 529 -22.46 -13.96 -30.02
C GLY A 529 -23.78 -13.21 -30.22
N PRO A 530 -24.13 -12.22 -29.37
CA PRO A 530 -25.28 -11.36 -29.62
C PRO A 530 -25.07 -10.61 -30.94
N GLN A 531 -25.89 -10.89 -31.95
CA GLN A 531 -25.93 -10.09 -33.17
C GLN A 531 -26.40 -8.67 -32.81
N SER A 532 -25.67 -7.66 -33.29
CA SER A 532 -26.12 -6.27 -33.28
C SER A 532 -27.49 -6.17 -33.93
N PRO A 533 -28.43 -5.34 -33.43
CA PRO A 533 -29.70 -5.13 -34.10
C PRO A 533 -29.43 -4.54 -35.49
N GLN A 534 -29.69 -5.33 -36.54
CA GLN A 534 -29.81 -4.83 -37.89
C GLN A 534 -31.11 -4.01 -37.97
N THR A 535 -31.04 -2.90 -38.69
CA THR A 535 -32.14 -1.98 -38.97
C THR A 535 -33.37 -2.73 -39.51
N PRO A 536 -34.59 -2.43 -39.02
CA PRO A 536 -35.80 -3.03 -39.55
C PRO A 536 -36.19 -2.30 -40.84
N ASP A 537 -36.00 -2.95 -41.98
CA ASP A 537 -36.76 -2.64 -43.19
C ASP A 537 -37.57 -3.89 -43.56
N GLU A 538 -38.81 -3.62 -43.98
CA GLU A 538 -39.83 -4.49 -44.57
C GLU A 538 -40.89 -5.06 -43.60
N GLU A 539 -42.08 -4.45 -43.74
CA GLU A 539 -43.37 -4.77 -43.14
C GLU A 539 -43.92 -6.11 -43.66
N GLU A 540 -44.29 -7.03 -42.77
CA GLU A 540 -45.30 -8.06 -43.04
C GLU A 540 -46.11 -8.42 -41.77
N PRO A 541 -47.37 -8.90 -41.93
CA PRO A 541 -48.49 -8.45 -41.12
C PRO A 541 -48.71 -9.22 -39.81
N GLU A 542 -49.31 -8.50 -38.88
CA GLU A 542 -49.66 -8.93 -37.53
C GLU A 542 -50.82 -9.94 -37.52
N GLN A 543 -50.57 -11.20 -37.14
CA GLN A 543 -51.54 -12.07 -36.44
C GLN A 543 -50.94 -13.43 -35.98
N SER A 544 -49.84 -13.42 -35.21
CA SER A 544 -49.40 -14.57 -34.37
C SER A 544 -48.39 -14.22 -33.26
N LYS A 545 -48.14 -12.93 -32.97
CA LYS A 545 -46.95 -12.46 -32.24
C LYS A 545 -46.86 -12.83 -30.75
N GLY A 546 -47.94 -13.24 -30.09
CA GLY A 546 -47.96 -13.40 -28.62
C GLY A 546 -47.15 -14.56 -28.04
N ILE A 547 -46.94 -15.66 -28.79
CA ILE A 547 -46.27 -16.88 -28.30
C ILE A 547 -44.79 -16.95 -28.77
N GLU A 548 -44.46 -16.37 -29.93
CA GLU A 548 -43.09 -16.34 -30.45
C GLU A 548 -42.22 -15.24 -29.80
N GLU A 549 -42.78 -14.10 -29.42
CA GLU A 549 -42.05 -13.04 -28.71
C GLU A 549 -41.62 -13.48 -27.29
N SER A 550 -42.47 -14.23 -26.59
CA SER A 550 -42.19 -14.70 -25.23
C SER A 550 -41.12 -15.81 -25.19
N GLN A 551 -41.09 -16.71 -26.16
CA GLN A 551 -40.00 -17.70 -26.31
C GLN A 551 -38.68 -17.05 -26.75
N SER A 552 -38.72 -16.01 -27.59
CA SER A 552 -37.54 -15.25 -28.02
C SER A 552 -36.88 -14.47 -26.86
N GLU A 553 -37.69 -13.87 -25.97
CA GLU A 553 -37.18 -13.20 -24.77
C GLU A 553 -36.56 -14.18 -23.76
N GLU A 554 -37.18 -15.34 -23.54
CA GLU A 554 -36.63 -16.39 -22.68
C GLU A 554 -35.29 -16.92 -23.22
N HIS A 555 -35.20 -17.17 -24.52
CA HIS A 555 -33.94 -17.57 -25.19
C HIS A 555 -32.85 -16.51 -25.06
N ARG A 556 -33.21 -15.22 -25.21
CA ARG A 556 -32.29 -14.10 -25.03
C ARG A 556 -31.77 -14.02 -23.59
N THR A 557 -32.66 -14.16 -22.62
CA THR A 557 -32.35 -14.10 -21.19
C THR A 557 -31.44 -15.26 -20.77
N LEU A 558 -31.72 -16.47 -21.26
CA LEU A 558 -30.91 -17.66 -21.02
C LEU A 558 -29.50 -17.50 -21.60
N LYS A 559 -29.39 -16.98 -22.83
CA LYS A 559 -28.10 -16.72 -23.48
C LYS A 559 -27.26 -15.69 -22.74
N LEU A 560 -27.87 -14.61 -22.26
CA LEU A 560 -27.19 -13.61 -21.41
C LEU A 560 -26.73 -14.21 -20.07
N THR A 561 -27.56 -15.07 -19.47
CA THR A 561 -27.24 -15.76 -18.21
C THR A 561 -26.06 -16.71 -18.36
N VAL A 562 -26.04 -17.52 -19.43
CA VAL A 562 -24.89 -18.37 -19.75
C VAL A 562 -23.63 -17.54 -20.00
N GLY A 563 -23.74 -16.44 -20.75
CA GLY A 563 -22.62 -15.52 -20.99
C GLY A 563 -22.07 -14.89 -19.69
N TYR A 564 -22.95 -14.54 -18.75
CA TYR A 564 -22.59 -14.04 -17.42
C TYR A 564 -21.78 -15.09 -16.64
N TYR A 565 -22.27 -16.33 -16.53
CA TYR A 565 -21.57 -17.38 -15.78
C TYR A 565 -20.28 -17.84 -16.48
N LYS A 566 -20.22 -17.91 -17.82
CA LYS A 566 -18.98 -18.15 -18.57
C LYS A 566 -17.91 -17.10 -18.22
N SER A 567 -18.30 -15.82 -18.16
CA SER A 567 -17.40 -14.71 -17.80
C SER A 567 -16.99 -14.76 -16.32
N ALA A 568 -17.91 -15.13 -15.43
CA ALA A 568 -17.65 -15.26 -14.00
C ALA A 568 -16.66 -16.40 -13.69
N VAL A 569 -16.82 -17.55 -14.36
CA VAL A 569 -15.89 -18.69 -14.24
C VAL A 569 -14.49 -18.28 -14.68
N LEU A 570 -14.35 -17.68 -15.87
CA LEU A 570 -13.06 -17.21 -16.37
C LEU A 570 -12.41 -16.21 -15.40
N PHE A 571 -13.20 -15.30 -14.83
CA PHE A 571 -12.72 -14.34 -13.82
C PHE A 571 -12.18 -15.04 -12.57
N ILE A 572 -12.89 -16.03 -12.03
CA ILE A 572 -12.47 -16.79 -10.85
C ILE A 572 -11.20 -17.61 -11.15
N GLU A 573 -11.11 -18.23 -12.32
CA GLU A 573 -9.91 -18.98 -12.76
C GLU A 573 -8.68 -18.07 -12.85
N LEU A 574 -8.84 -16.86 -13.37
CA LEU A 574 -7.77 -15.86 -13.40
C LEU A 574 -7.34 -15.45 -11.98
N LEU A 575 -8.27 -15.33 -11.04
CA LEU A 575 -7.95 -15.06 -9.63
C LEU A 575 -7.27 -16.23 -8.94
N HIS A 576 -7.59 -17.48 -9.27
CA HIS A 576 -6.83 -18.65 -8.81
C HIS A 576 -5.38 -18.55 -9.28
N LYS A 577 -5.17 -18.28 -10.58
CA LYS A 577 -3.83 -18.08 -11.14
C LYS A 577 -3.08 -16.90 -10.50
N ALA A 578 -3.78 -15.81 -10.21
CA ALA A 578 -3.21 -14.67 -9.50
C ALA A 578 -2.75 -15.08 -8.09
N LEU A 579 -3.57 -15.82 -7.35
CA LEU A 579 -3.23 -16.30 -6.00
C LEU A 579 -2.01 -17.23 -6.00
N ASP A 580 -1.89 -18.10 -6.99
CA ASP A 580 -0.71 -18.98 -7.16
C ASP A 580 0.58 -18.17 -7.39
N CYS A 581 0.48 -17.02 -8.07
CA CYS A 581 1.62 -16.13 -8.31
C CYS A 581 1.93 -15.20 -7.13
N VAL A 582 0.91 -14.79 -6.36
CA VAL A 582 1.08 -13.92 -5.18
C VAL A 582 1.58 -14.68 -3.96
N THR A 583 1.16 -15.94 -3.77
CA THR A 583 1.54 -16.73 -2.58
C THR A 583 3.07 -16.85 -2.40
N PRO A 584 3.89 -17.09 -3.45
CA PRO A 584 5.35 -17.08 -3.34
C PRO A 584 5.93 -15.73 -2.89
N LEU A 585 5.27 -14.60 -3.16
CA LEU A 585 5.73 -13.27 -2.74
C LEU A 585 5.74 -13.09 -1.22
N LEU A 586 5.04 -13.95 -0.45
CA LEU A 586 5.14 -14.00 1.01
C LEU A 586 6.57 -14.32 1.51
N ARG A 587 7.39 -14.95 0.67
CA ARG A 587 8.81 -15.26 0.96
C ARG A 587 9.78 -14.29 0.29
N SER A 588 9.28 -13.18 -0.26
CA SER A 588 10.12 -12.15 -0.89
C SER A 588 11.03 -11.49 0.15
N LYS A 589 12.25 -11.15 -0.26
CA LYS A 589 13.16 -10.33 0.56
C LYS A 589 12.69 -8.88 0.67
N THR A 590 11.81 -8.44 -0.21
CA THR A 590 11.28 -7.07 -0.20
C THR A 590 10.04 -6.99 0.67
N GLN A 591 10.11 -6.24 1.78
CA GLN A 591 9.00 -6.05 2.71
C GLN A 591 7.69 -5.60 2.03
N THR A 592 7.75 -4.69 1.06
CA THR A 592 6.54 -4.20 0.37
C THR A 592 5.81 -5.29 -0.40
N ASP A 593 6.53 -6.27 -0.96
CA ASP A 593 5.91 -7.38 -1.68
C ASP A 593 5.10 -8.25 -0.70
N VAL A 594 5.69 -8.53 0.47
CA VAL A 594 5.06 -9.34 1.53
C VAL A 594 3.81 -8.64 2.06
N LEU A 595 3.88 -7.34 2.34
CA LEU A 595 2.75 -6.57 2.85
C LEU A 595 1.57 -6.52 1.86
N GLU A 596 1.83 -6.27 0.57
CA GLU A 596 0.76 -6.28 -0.43
C GLU A 596 0.23 -7.70 -0.69
N ALA A 597 1.07 -8.73 -0.63
CA ALA A 597 0.62 -10.12 -0.75
C ALA A 597 -0.34 -10.52 0.39
N ILE A 598 -0.06 -10.11 1.62
CA ILE A 598 -0.97 -10.32 2.76
C ILE A 598 -2.32 -9.64 2.51
N LYS A 599 -2.33 -8.39 2.04
CA LYS A 599 -3.57 -7.65 1.70
C LYS A 599 -4.37 -8.33 0.61
N PHE A 600 -3.71 -8.81 -0.45
CA PHE A 600 -4.37 -9.56 -1.52
C PHE A 600 -5.00 -10.85 -1.00
N ILE A 601 -4.26 -11.62 -0.19
CA ILE A 601 -4.74 -12.88 0.41
C ILE A 601 -5.96 -12.63 1.32
N ASP A 602 -5.92 -11.59 2.15
CA ASP A 602 -7.08 -11.17 2.95
C ASP A 602 -8.28 -10.83 2.05
N ALA A 603 -8.08 -10.02 1.00
CA ALA A 603 -9.15 -9.67 0.07
C ALA A 603 -9.80 -10.91 -0.59
N VAL A 604 -9.03 -11.84 -1.16
CA VAL A 604 -9.60 -13.04 -1.79
C VAL A 604 -10.28 -13.97 -0.78
N SER A 605 -9.80 -13.97 0.47
CA SER A 605 -10.40 -14.76 1.55
C SER A 605 -11.79 -14.24 1.94
N ARG A 606 -11.97 -12.90 1.99
CA ARG A 606 -13.28 -12.26 2.25
C ARG A 606 -14.33 -12.65 1.20
N PHE A 607 -13.94 -12.79 -0.06
CA PHE A 607 -14.81 -13.24 -1.15
C PHE A 607 -14.91 -14.77 -1.29
N LYS A 608 -14.34 -15.53 -0.35
CA LYS A 608 -14.43 -16.99 -0.26
C LYS A 608 -13.82 -17.75 -1.46
N LEU A 609 -12.73 -17.23 -2.02
CA LEU A 609 -11.95 -17.93 -3.05
C LEU A 609 -11.43 -19.26 -2.48
N GLU A 610 -11.62 -20.37 -3.19
CA GLU A 610 -11.41 -21.72 -2.63
C GLU A 610 -9.97 -21.97 -2.14
N PRO A 611 -8.91 -21.64 -2.91
CA PRO A 611 -7.53 -21.87 -2.47
C PRO A 611 -7.04 -20.88 -1.41
N ALA A 612 -7.81 -19.82 -1.11
CA ALA A 612 -7.40 -18.76 -0.19
C ALA A 612 -7.12 -19.28 1.22
N THR A 613 -7.84 -20.31 1.69
CA THR A 613 -7.64 -20.87 3.03
C THR A 613 -6.21 -21.40 3.22
N LYS A 614 -5.66 -22.08 2.20
CA LYS A 614 -4.26 -22.55 2.22
C LYS A 614 -3.26 -21.40 2.16
N ALA A 615 -3.55 -20.35 1.39
CA ALA A 615 -2.70 -19.16 1.31
C ALA A 615 -2.67 -18.38 2.63
N VAL A 616 -3.80 -18.30 3.33
CA VAL A 616 -3.90 -17.70 4.68
C VAL A 616 -3.03 -18.48 5.68
N ASN A 617 -3.10 -19.82 5.67
CA ASN A 617 -2.26 -20.64 6.55
C ASN A 617 -0.76 -20.45 6.28
N LYS A 618 -0.35 -20.36 5.00
CA LYS A 618 1.02 -20.02 4.63
C LYS A 618 1.45 -18.62 5.10
N ALA A 619 0.54 -17.64 5.02
CA ALA A 619 0.78 -16.29 5.52
C ALA A 619 0.90 -16.24 7.05
N SER A 620 0.23 -17.13 7.78
CA SER A 620 0.25 -17.18 9.25
C SER A 620 1.66 -17.36 9.82
N VAL A 621 2.52 -18.10 9.12
CA VAL A 621 3.92 -18.37 9.53
C VAL A 621 4.74 -17.08 9.66
N LEU A 622 4.34 -16.02 8.94
CA LEU A 622 4.99 -14.71 9.02
C LEU A 622 4.76 -13.99 10.35
N ILE A 623 3.95 -14.53 11.27
CA ILE A 623 3.85 -14.04 12.65
C ILE A 623 5.19 -14.12 13.39
N PHE A 624 6.09 -14.99 12.95
CA PHE A 624 7.46 -15.13 13.47
C PHE A 624 8.48 -14.22 12.76
N SER A 625 8.03 -13.34 11.85
CA SER A 625 8.92 -12.39 11.19
C SER A 625 9.58 -11.47 12.23
N ILE A 626 10.86 -11.17 12.00
CA ILE A 626 11.63 -10.21 12.81
C ILE A 626 11.11 -8.79 12.58
N GLU A 627 10.49 -8.54 11.43
CA GLU A 627 9.95 -7.22 11.08
C GLU A 627 8.56 -7.01 11.71
N PRO A 628 8.39 -6.06 12.64
CA PRO A 628 7.13 -5.89 13.37
C PRO A 628 5.98 -5.48 12.44
N LYS A 629 6.26 -4.72 11.37
CA LYS A 629 5.25 -4.33 10.38
C LYS A 629 4.60 -5.55 9.69
N ILE A 630 5.36 -6.61 9.46
CA ILE A 630 4.84 -7.84 8.85
C ILE A 630 4.00 -8.61 9.86
N SER A 631 4.51 -8.82 11.08
CA SER A 631 3.77 -9.55 12.11
C SER A 631 2.45 -8.87 12.49
N GLU A 632 2.42 -7.54 12.55
CA GLU A 632 1.19 -6.78 12.79
C GLU A 632 0.22 -6.87 11.60
N ALA A 633 0.72 -6.76 10.35
CA ALA A 633 -0.13 -6.95 9.17
C ALA A 633 -0.78 -8.35 9.13
N VAL A 634 -0.08 -9.39 9.58
CA VAL A 634 -0.66 -10.74 9.73
C VAL A 634 -1.77 -10.74 10.80
N LYS A 635 -1.54 -10.17 11.98
CA LYS A 635 -2.56 -10.08 13.04
C LYS A 635 -3.80 -9.33 12.56
N GLU A 636 -3.62 -8.19 11.90
CA GLU A 636 -4.71 -7.39 11.34
C GLU A 636 -5.51 -8.15 10.27
N ALA A 637 -4.83 -8.83 9.34
CA ALA A 637 -5.46 -9.66 8.33
C ALA A 637 -6.28 -10.80 8.96
N PHE A 638 -5.75 -11.47 9.98
CA PHE A 638 -6.47 -12.51 10.72
C PHE A 638 -7.66 -11.98 11.51
N HIS A 639 -7.51 -10.82 12.17
CA HIS A 639 -8.62 -10.16 12.86
C HIS A 639 -9.74 -9.78 11.87
N SER A 640 -9.39 -9.18 10.75
CA SER A 640 -10.35 -8.88 9.67
C SER A 640 -11.06 -10.15 9.17
N LEU A 641 -10.31 -11.21 8.86
CA LEU A 641 -10.85 -12.47 8.36
C LEU A 641 -11.86 -13.11 9.33
N LEU A 642 -11.54 -13.11 10.62
CA LEU A 642 -12.35 -13.77 11.64
C LEU A 642 -13.62 -12.99 11.96
N TRP A 643 -13.51 -11.66 12.11
CA TRP A 643 -14.62 -10.82 12.58
C TRP A 643 -15.42 -10.12 11.46
N ALA A 644 -15.02 -10.21 10.19
CA ALA A 644 -15.76 -9.57 9.09
C ALA A 644 -17.21 -10.09 8.97
N SER A 645 -18.18 -9.16 9.02
CA SER A 645 -19.61 -9.39 8.75
C SER A 645 -20.24 -8.17 8.06
N PRO A 646 -21.23 -8.35 7.16
CA PRO A 646 -21.93 -7.24 6.51
C PRO A 646 -22.66 -6.29 7.48
N ASN A 647 -23.10 -6.79 8.63
CA ASN A 647 -23.91 -6.05 9.61
C ASN A 647 -23.10 -5.61 10.85
N GLY A 648 -21.77 -5.53 10.74
CA GLY A 648 -20.86 -5.17 11.84
C GLY A 648 -19.89 -6.30 12.21
N SER A 649 -19.83 -6.68 13.49
CA SER A 649 -19.00 -7.80 13.95
C SER A 649 -19.68 -9.13 13.67
N ALA A 650 -18.91 -10.13 13.23
CA ALA A 650 -19.39 -11.50 13.14
C ALA A 650 -19.86 -12.03 14.51
N GLU A 651 -20.92 -12.83 14.50
CA GLU A 651 -21.40 -13.55 15.68
C GLU A 651 -20.32 -14.52 16.18
N PRO A 652 -20.22 -14.74 17.52
CA PRO A 652 -19.20 -15.61 18.10
C PRO A 652 -19.14 -17.01 17.47
N LYS A 653 -20.30 -17.63 17.21
CA LYS A 653 -20.40 -18.93 16.51
C LYS A 653 -19.71 -18.94 15.14
N ILE A 654 -19.88 -17.87 14.35
CA ILE A 654 -19.29 -17.76 13.00
C ILE A 654 -17.76 -17.65 13.12
N VAL A 655 -17.28 -16.86 14.08
CA VAL A 655 -15.84 -16.71 14.36
C VAL A 655 -15.22 -18.07 14.71
N VAL A 656 -15.87 -18.83 15.59
CA VAL A 656 -15.40 -20.17 15.99
C VAL A 656 -15.39 -21.14 14.81
N HIS A 657 -16.42 -21.13 13.97
CA HIS A 657 -16.46 -21.98 12.78
C HIS A 657 -15.34 -21.64 11.78
N ARG A 658 -15.02 -20.35 11.59
CA ARG A 658 -13.89 -19.91 10.75
C ARG A 658 -12.55 -20.38 11.31
N LEU A 659 -12.35 -20.27 12.63
CA LEU A 659 -11.15 -20.80 13.31
C LEU A 659 -11.02 -22.31 13.12
N ILE A 660 -12.09 -23.07 13.33
CA ILE A 660 -12.11 -24.53 13.11
C ILE A 660 -11.69 -24.86 11.68
N LYS A 661 -12.21 -24.13 10.68
CA LYS A 661 -11.84 -24.34 9.28
C LYS A 661 -10.36 -24.05 9.01
N LEU A 662 -9.80 -22.99 9.61
CA LEU A 662 -8.38 -22.66 9.45
C LEU A 662 -7.47 -23.74 10.04
N VAL A 663 -7.73 -24.15 11.29
CA VAL A 663 -6.95 -25.18 11.99
C VAL A 663 -7.11 -26.55 11.32
N SER A 664 -8.29 -26.88 10.79
CA SER A 664 -8.53 -28.14 10.05
C SER A 664 -7.70 -28.27 8.78
N ASN A 665 -7.29 -27.15 8.16
CA ASN A 665 -6.55 -27.12 6.90
C ASN A 665 -5.07 -26.76 7.09
N ALA A 666 -4.58 -26.71 8.32
CA ALA A 666 -3.22 -26.28 8.65
C ALA A 666 -2.27 -27.47 8.85
N GLU A 667 -1.04 -27.33 8.37
CA GLU A 667 0.07 -28.24 8.66
C GLU A 667 0.66 -27.98 10.05
N ASP A 668 1.43 -28.92 10.63
CA ASP A 668 1.88 -28.82 12.02
C ASP A 668 2.63 -27.51 12.35
N GLY A 669 3.51 -27.04 11.46
CA GLY A 669 4.21 -25.75 11.63
C GLY A 669 3.30 -24.52 11.48
N GLU A 670 2.27 -24.61 10.64
CA GLU A 670 1.26 -23.57 10.51
C GLU A 670 0.38 -23.51 11.77
N VAL A 671 0.10 -24.65 12.40
CA VAL A 671 -0.69 -24.65 13.64
C VAL A 671 0.04 -23.99 14.80
N THR A 672 1.35 -24.15 14.93
CA THR A 672 2.15 -23.39 15.91
C THR A 672 2.07 -21.88 15.65
N SER A 673 1.96 -21.49 14.38
CA SER A 673 1.79 -20.09 13.97
C SER A 673 0.40 -19.57 14.35
N LEU A 674 -0.65 -20.37 14.10
CA LEU A 674 -2.02 -20.07 14.52
C LEU A 674 -2.16 -20.01 16.05
N GLU A 675 -1.47 -20.88 16.80
CA GLU A 675 -1.45 -20.86 18.26
C GLU A 675 -0.91 -19.51 18.78
N ARG A 676 0.20 -19.02 18.23
CA ARG A 676 0.76 -17.70 18.58
C ARG A 676 -0.21 -16.55 18.25
N ILE A 677 -0.90 -16.62 17.11
CA ILE A 677 -1.91 -15.62 16.71
C ILE A 677 -3.10 -15.64 17.68
N VAL A 678 -3.66 -16.82 17.96
CA VAL A 678 -4.81 -16.99 18.87
C VAL A 678 -4.46 -16.55 20.29
N ASN A 679 -3.26 -16.87 20.77
CA ASN A 679 -2.72 -16.41 22.05
C ASN A 679 -2.67 -14.87 22.11
N GLY A 680 -2.11 -14.23 21.07
CA GLY A 680 -2.10 -12.76 20.95
C GLY A 680 -3.51 -12.16 21.00
N LEU A 681 -4.44 -12.69 20.21
CA LEU A 681 -5.84 -12.22 20.18
C LEU A 681 -6.58 -12.44 21.51
N ALA A 682 -6.23 -13.50 22.26
CA ALA A 682 -6.76 -13.75 23.58
C ALA A 682 -6.25 -12.72 24.60
N LYS A 683 -4.93 -12.45 24.61
CA LYS A 683 -4.29 -11.43 25.46
C LYS A 683 -4.83 -10.02 25.19
N ASP A 684 -5.05 -9.69 23.92
CA ASP A 684 -5.63 -8.40 23.49
C ASP A 684 -7.13 -8.27 23.82
N GLY A 685 -7.74 -9.26 24.47
CA GLY A 685 -9.14 -9.23 24.90
C GLY A 685 -10.16 -9.44 23.76
N LYS A 686 -9.72 -9.69 22.53
CA LYS A 686 -10.60 -9.90 21.36
C LYS A 686 -11.40 -11.21 21.47
N ILE A 687 -10.81 -12.23 22.07
CA ILE A 687 -11.50 -13.48 22.43
C ILE A 687 -12.15 -13.30 23.81
N GLY A 688 -13.39 -12.80 23.80
CA GLY A 688 -14.23 -12.63 24.99
C GLY A 688 -15.00 -13.89 25.39
N HIS A 689 -15.76 -13.82 26.49
CA HIS A 689 -16.49 -14.96 27.05
C HIS A 689 -17.50 -15.62 26.09
N GLY A 690 -18.13 -14.84 25.20
CA GLY A 690 -19.08 -15.38 24.21
C GLY A 690 -18.40 -16.36 23.25
N ILE A 691 -17.22 -16.03 22.75
CA ILE A 691 -16.44 -16.90 21.84
C ILE A 691 -15.96 -18.14 22.58
N VAL A 692 -15.47 -18.00 23.82
CA VAL A 692 -15.04 -19.15 24.64
C VAL A 692 -16.20 -20.13 24.90
N ASN A 693 -17.39 -19.62 25.22
CA ASN A 693 -18.59 -20.45 25.39
C ASN A 693 -18.93 -21.21 24.11
N ASP A 694 -18.86 -20.54 22.95
CA ASP A 694 -19.15 -21.20 21.67
C ASP A 694 -18.09 -22.21 21.26
N ILE A 695 -16.81 -21.97 21.53
CA ILE A 695 -15.75 -22.98 21.40
C ILE A 695 -16.13 -24.22 22.21
N TRP A 696 -16.53 -24.03 23.48
CA TRP A 696 -16.92 -25.15 24.33
C TRP A 696 -18.19 -25.88 23.86
N ASN A 697 -19.15 -25.15 23.30
CA ASN A 697 -20.34 -25.75 22.69
C ASN A 697 -20.00 -26.60 21.46
N TYR A 698 -18.98 -26.22 20.66
CA TYR A 698 -18.45 -27.05 19.56
C TYR A 698 -17.68 -28.26 20.09
N VAL A 699 -16.90 -28.08 21.16
CA VAL A 699 -16.20 -29.18 21.86
C VAL A 699 -17.18 -30.26 22.30
N THR A 700 -18.27 -29.87 22.97
CA THR A 700 -19.28 -30.78 23.52
C THR A 700 -20.26 -31.34 22.47
N GLY A 701 -20.19 -30.86 21.22
CA GLY A 701 -21.11 -31.28 20.16
C GLY A 701 -22.55 -30.79 20.35
N ARG A 702 -22.76 -29.72 21.14
CA ARG A 702 -24.08 -29.07 21.30
C ARG A 702 -24.49 -28.30 20.04
N TRP A 703 -23.50 -27.73 19.35
CA TRP A 703 -23.67 -27.36 17.94
C TRP A 703 -23.55 -28.63 17.09
N ALA A 704 -24.25 -28.70 15.95
CA ALA A 704 -24.17 -29.81 14.99
C ALA A 704 -22.77 -29.93 14.35
N ALA A 705 -21.80 -30.32 15.17
CA ALA A 705 -20.39 -30.39 14.88
C ALA A 705 -20.02 -31.79 14.43
N THR A 706 -19.17 -31.90 13.41
CA THR A 706 -18.56 -33.18 13.08
C THR A 706 -17.57 -33.60 14.17
N PRO A 707 -17.22 -34.90 14.30
CA PRO A 707 -16.18 -35.32 15.23
C PRO A 707 -14.85 -34.57 15.05
N ASN A 708 -14.51 -34.23 13.80
CA ASN A 708 -13.33 -33.43 13.48
C ASN A 708 -13.46 -31.98 13.98
N ASP A 709 -14.63 -31.36 13.82
CA ASP A 709 -14.87 -30.01 14.34
C ASP A 709 -14.72 -29.95 15.86
N SER A 710 -15.24 -30.94 16.60
CA SER A 710 -15.07 -31.03 18.05
C SER A 710 -13.60 -31.22 18.45
N ARG A 711 -12.82 -31.99 17.68
CA ARG A 711 -11.37 -32.17 17.90
C ARG A 711 -10.61 -30.86 17.70
N MET A 712 -10.91 -30.14 16.62
CA MET A 712 -10.27 -28.85 16.33
C MET A 712 -10.69 -27.76 17.32
N ALA A 713 -11.96 -27.76 17.74
CA ALA A 713 -12.44 -26.88 18.79
C ALA A 713 -11.70 -27.11 20.12
N MET A 714 -11.43 -28.36 20.50
CA MET A 714 -10.62 -28.66 21.69
C MET A 714 -9.17 -28.18 21.54
N ARG A 715 -8.59 -28.29 20.33
CA ARG A 715 -7.25 -27.73 20.05
C ARG A 715 -7.23 -26.21 20.19
N ILE A 716 -8.23 -25.52 19.63
CA ILE A 716 -8.38 -24.07 19.75
C ILE A 716 -8.58 -23.67 21.22
N PHE A 717 -9.38 -24.43 21.97
CA PHE A 717 -9.57 -24.21 23.40
C PHE A 717 -8.24 -24.28 24.16
N ALA A 718 -7.39 -25.27 23.85
CA ALA A 718 -6.05 -25.38 24.43
C ALA A 718 -5.14 -24.18 24.08
N MET A 719 -5.22 -23.66 22.85
CA MET A 719 -4.48 -22.45 22.44
C MET A 719 -4.92 -21.21 23.23
N VAL A 720 -6.24 -21.03 23.42
CA VAL A 720 -6.77 -19.89 24.20
C VAL A 720 -6.41 -20.02 25.68
N ALA A 721 -6.43 -21.24 26.23
CA ALA A 721 -6.11 -21.53 27.62
C ALA A 721 -4.68 -21.14 28.00
N GLU A 722 -3.75 -21.07 27.03
CA GLU A 722 -2.38 -20.61 27.29
C GLU A 722 -2.30 -19.13 27.71
N SER A 723 -3.22 -18.30 27.23
CA SER A 723 -3.30 -16.88 27.62
C SER A 723 -4.28 -16.60 28.75
N LYS A 724 -5.29 -17.47 28.90
CA LYS A 724 -6.37 -17.34 29.88
C LYS A 724 -6.64 -18.69 30.54
N PRO A 725 -5.79 -19.16 31.47
CA PRO A 725 -5.96 -20.48 32.07
C PRO A 725 -7.26 -20.62 32.88
N GLU A 726 -7.85 -19.50 33.33
CA GLU A 726 -9.08 -19.47 34.14
C GLU A 726 -10.28 -20.07 33.40
N ILE A 727 -10.27 -20.05 32.05
CA ILE A 727 -11.34 -20.65 31.26
C ILE A 727 -11.43 -22.16 31.48
N VAL A 728 -10.31 -22.82 31.79
CA VAL A 728 -10.27 -24.27 32.00
C VAL A 728 -10.91 -24.62 33.35
N GLN A 729 -10.71 -23.80 34.37
CA GLN A 729 -11.29 -23.99 35.70
C GLN A 729 -12.83 -24.01 35.63
N LYS A 730 -13.43 -23.14 34.80
CA LYS A 730 -14.89 -23.10 34.57
C LYS A 730 -15.47 -24.43 34.07
N TYR A 731 -14.71 -25.20 33.28
CA TYR A 731 -15.18 -26.44 32.65
C TYR A 731 -14.57 -27.71 33.25
N LEU A 732 -13.85 -27.60 34.38
CA LEU A 732 -13.12 -28.70 35.01
C LEU A 732 -13.99 -29.94 35.28
N ASP A 733 -15.22 -29.71 35.73
CA ASP A 733 -16.23 -30.73 35.97
C ASP A 733 -16.57 -31.56 34.72
N GLU A 734 -16.70 -30.89 33.57
CA GLU A 734 -16.97 -31.54 32.29
C GLU A 734 -15.74 -32.31 31.77
N PHE A 735 -14.52 -31.84 32.07
CA PHE A 735 -13.29 -32.61 31.79
C PHE A 735 -13.27 -33.95 32.56
N ILE A 736 -13.60 -33.91 33.85
CA ILE A 736 -13.57 -35.09 34.74
C ILE A 736 -14.69 -36.09 34.40
N LYS A 737 -15.90 -35.59 34.09
CA LYS A 737 -17.10 -36.41 33.89
C LYS A 737 -17.23 -36.93 32.46
N TRP A 738 -16.80 -36.17 31.46
CA TRP A 738 -17.06 -36.46 30.04
C TRP A 738 -15.81 -36.47 29.15
N ALA A 739 -15.03 -35.39 29.13
CA ALA A 739 -13.96 -35.23 28.12
C ALA A 739 -12.86 -36.30 28.24
N LEU A 740 -12.34 -36.52 29.46
CA LEU A 740 -11.31 -37.53 29.73
C LEU A 740 -11.85 -38.97 29.74
N PRO A 741 -12.94 -39.32 30.44
CA PRO A 741 -13.35 -40.73 30.56
C PRO A 741 -14.13 -41.29 29.36
N ILE A 742 -14.81 -40.45 28.58
CA ILE A 742 -15.71 -40.87 27.49
C ILE A 742 -15.14 -40.45 26.14
N GLN A 743 -14.87 -39.16 25.95
CA GLN A 743 -14.54 -38.65 24.62
C GLN A 743 -13.13 -39.04 24.17
N SER A 744 -12.13 -39.01 25.07
CA SER A 744 -10.78 -39.51 24.78
C SER A 744 -10.75 -40.98 24.37
N LYS A 745 -11.79 -41.76 24.73
CA LYS A 745 -11.90 -43.16 24.32
C LYS A 745 -12.33 -43.35 22.89
N LYS A 746 -13.11 -42.39 22.37
CA LYS A 746 -13.61 -42.38 20.99
C LYS A 746 -12.62 -41.70 20.05
N ASP A 747 -11.97 -40.63 20.51
CA ASP A 747 -10.99 -39.86 19.75
C ASP A 747 -9.77 -39.56 20.63
N TYR A 748 -8.64 -40.20 20.31
CA TYR A 748 -7.41 -40.05 21.08
C TYR A 748 -6.82 -38.64 20.95
N GLN A 749 -6.91 -38.03 19.76
CA GLN A 749 -6.34 -36.71 19.50
C GLN A 749 -7.13 -35.62 20.22
N PHE A 750 -8.44 -35.82 20.38
CA PHE A 750 -9.24 -35.02 21.30
C PHE A 750 -8.71 -35.14 22.74
N GLY A 751 -8.39 -36.36 23.18
CA GLY A 751 -7.80 -36.61 24.50
C GLY A 751 -6.45 -35.91 24.70
N VAL A 752 -5.59 -35.91 23.68
CA VAL A 752 -4.30 -35.18 23.69
C VAL A 752 -4.55 -33.70 23.92
N ASN A 753 -5.38 -33.06 23.08
CA ASN A 753 -5.69 -31.63 23.19
C ASN A 753 -6.35 -31.28 24.54
N ALA A 754 -7.20 -32.18 25.07
CA ALA A 754 -7.80 -32.01 26.38
C ALA A 754 -6.76 -32.03 27.51
N CYS A 755 -5.75 -32.92 27.43
CA CYS A 755 -4.65 -32.94 28.40
C CYS A 755 -3.78 -31.68 28.29
N ILE A 756 -3.48 -31.22 27.07
CA ILE A 756 -2.73 -29.97 26.83
C ILE A 756 -3.49 -28.77 27.42
N ALA A 757 -4.81 -28.68 27.23
CA ALA A 757 -5.62 -27.62 27.83
C ALA A 757 -5.54 -27.65 29.37
N LEU A 758 -5.64 -28.84 29.97
CA LEU A 758 -5.51 -29.01 31.42
C LEU A 758 -4.12 -28.63 31.94
N GLN A 759 -3.06 -28.92 31.20
CA GLN A 759 -1.69 -28.54 31.56
C GLN A 759 -1.56 -27.03 31.80
N LYS A 760 -2.30 -26.19 31.04
CA LYS A 760 -2.23 -24.73 31.16
C LYS A 760 -2.71 -24.19 32.52
N LEU A 761 -3.53 -24.95 33.27
CA LEU A 761 -3.90 -24.59 34.65
C LEU A 761 -2.71 -24.53 35.62
N GLY A 762 -1.64 -25.27 35.34
CA GLY A 762 -0.43 -25.27 36.19
C GLY A 762 0.39 -23.98 36.11
N GLY A 763 0.11 -23.11 35.13
CA GLY A 763 0.80 -21.83 34.92
C GLY A 763 0.11 -20.62 35.57
N LEU A 764 -0.91 -20.82 36.41
CA LEU A 764 -1.52 -19.74 37.18
C LEU A 764 -0.59 -19.33 38.32
N ASP A 765 0.00 -18.13 38.21
CA ASP A 765 0.89 -17.54 39.23
C ASP A 765 0.14 -16.99 40.46
N ASP A 766 -1.17 -17.21 40.55
CA ASP A 766 -1.97 -16.77 41.70
C ASP A 766 -1.60 -17.56 42.96
N ALA A 767 -1.25 -16.83 44.03
CA ALA A 767 -0.91 -17.36 45.36
C ALA A 767 -1.98 -18.29 45.99
N ASN A 768 -3.17 -18.39 45.39
CA ASN A 768 -4.30 -19.21 45.85
C ASN A 768 -4.57 -20.47 45.02
N THR A 769 -3.80 -20.75 43.97
CA THR A 769 -4.02 -21.98 43.17
C THR A 769 -3.23 -23.14 43.78
N GLU A 770 -3.83 -23.83 44.76
CA GLU A 770 -3.23 -25.02 45.35
C GLU A 770 -3.10 -26.14 44.31
N ALA A 771 -1.89 -26.69 44.17
CA ALA A 771 -1.66 -27.85 43.32
C ALA A 771 -2.48 -29.06 43.80
N PHE A 772 -3.06 -29.81 42.86
CA PHE A 772 -3.96 -30.91 43.19
C PHE A 772 -3.24 -32.01 43.98
N ALA A 773 -3.95 -32.59 44.94
CA ALA A 773 -3.45 -33.74 45.70
C ALA A 773 -3.29 -34.96 44.77
N PRO A 774 -2.34 -35.89 45.04
CA PRO A 774 -2.18 -37.12 44.25
C PRO A 774 -3.46 -37.97 44.13
N ASN A 775 -4.37 -37.84 45.10
CA ASN A 775 -5.62 -38.59 45.18
C ASN A 775 -6.82 -37.89 44.53
N ASP A 776 -6.62 -36.70 43.96
CA ASP A 776 -7.67 -35.92 43.34
C ASP A 776 -8.32 -36.68 42.15
N PRO A 777 -9.65 -36.57 41.96
CA PRO A 777 -10.34 -37.14 40.81
C PRO A 777 -9.66 -36.86 39.46
N ILE A 778 -9.15 -35.65 39.22
CA ILE A 778 -8.55 -35.30 37.92
C ILE A 778 -7.25 -36.05 37.67
N ILE A 779 -6.37 -36.10 38.68
CA ILE A 779 -5.08 -36.79 38.62
C ILE A 779 -5.30 -38.30 38.44
N LYS A 780 -6.28 -38.87 39.14
CA LYS A 780 -6.67 -40.28 38.95
C LYS A 780 -7.18 -40.55 37.53
N LYS A 781 -7.96 -39.63 36.94
CA LYS A 781 -8.43 -39.78 35.55
C LYS A 781 -7.26 -39.70 34.56
N LEU A 782 -6.34 -38.75 34.70
CA LEU A 782 -5.14 -38.66 33.85
C LEU A 782 -4.29 -39.94 33.96
N ALA A 783 -4.03 -40.44 35.17
CA ALA A 783 -3.32 -41.70 35.37
C ALA A 783 -4.04 -42.92 34.77
N SER A 784 -5.39 -42.89 34.73
CA SER A 784 -6.18 -43.95 34.10
C SER A 784 -6.05 -43.99 32.57
N LEU A 785 -5.76 -42.86 31.92
CA LEU A 785 -5.54 -42.80 30.47
C LEU A 785 -4.25 -43.52 30.07
N ILE A 786 -3.20 -43.34 30.85
CA ILE A 786 -1.88 -43.94 30.62
C ILE A 786 -1.94 -45.46 30.86
N THR A 787 -2.62 -45.90 31.93
CA THR A 787 -2.70 -47.33 32.30
C THR A 787 -3.73 -48.15 31.51
N ARG A 788 -4.36 -47.54 30.50
CA ARG A 788 -5.38 -48.19 29.66
C ARG A 788 -4.77 -49.30 28.80
N LYS A 789 -5.54 -50.38 28.56
CA LYS A 789 -5.18 -51.39 27.55
C LYS A 789 -5.31 -50.74 26.17
N MET A 790 -4.21 -50.58 25.44
CA MET A 790 -4.22 -50.05 24.08
C MET A 790 -3.31 -50.90 23.19
N THR A 791 -3.81 -51.24 22.01
CA THR A 791 -3.11 -52.07 21.02
C THR A 791 -2.38 -51.24 19.98
N ASP A 792 -2.86 -50.03 19.68
CA ASP A 792 -2.18 -49.08 18.80
C ASP A 792 -1.34 -48.08 19.60
N LEU A 793 -0.03 -48.31 19.59
CA LEU A 793 0.90 -47.50 20.38
C LEU A 793 1.25 -46.17 19.74
N SER A 794 1.07 -46.04 18.42
CA SER A 794 1.31 -44.77 17.73
C SER A 794 0.38 -43.67 18.22
N LEU A 795 -0.85 -44.06 18.59
CA LEU A 795 -1.88 -43.17 19.13
C LEU A 795 -1.78 -43.02 20.66
N TRP A 796 -1.29 -44.06 21.35
CA TRP A 796 -1.13 -44.06 22.80
C TRP A 796 -0.03 -43.10 23.27
N MET A 797 1.12 -43.08 22.59
CA MET A 797 2.29 -42.31 23.05
C MET A 797 2.01 -40.80 23.19
N PRO A 798 1.43 -40.10 22.21
CA PRO A 798 1.10 -38.67 22.35
C PRO A 798 0.09 -38.39 23.48
N LEU A 799 -0.88 -39.30 23.67
CA LEU A 799 -1.86 -39.19 24.75
C LEU A 799 -1.21 -39.39 26.12
N ALA A 800 -0.32 -40.38 26.24
CA ALA A 800 0.41 -40.67 27.47
C ALA A 800 1.39 -39.54 27.82
N GLU A 801 2.07 -38.99 26.81
CA GLU A 801 2.93 -37.80 26.94
C GLU A 801 2.14 -36.60 27.48
N ALA A 802 1.07 -36.20 26.81
CA ALA A 802 0.25 -35.07 27.23
C ALA A 802 -0.38 -35.29 28.61
N ALA A 803 -0.81 -36.51 28.94
CA ALA A 803 -1.36 -36.83 30.24
C ALA A 803 -0.30 -36.79 31.36
N LEU A 804 0.91 -37.29 31.11
CA LEU A 804 2.03 -37.19 32.05
C LEU A 804 2.43 -35.74 32.28
N ASP A 805 2.55 -34.96 31.21
CA ASP A 805 2.88 -33.53 31.27
C ASP A 805 1.83 -32.76 32.08
N ALA A 806 0.54 -33.05 31.90
CA ALA A 806 -0.53 -32.50 32.71
C ALA A 806 -0.43 -32.93 34.20
N ILE A 807 -0.05 -34.18 34.49
CA ILE A 807 0.17 -34.63 35.88
C ILE A 807 1.29 -33.84 36.55
N TYR A 808 2.42 -33.62 35.85
CA TYR A 808 3.55 -32.86 36.39
C TYR A 808 3.24 -31.38 36.55
N ALA A 809 2.41 -30.79 35.68
CA ALA A 809 1.98 -29.40 35.80
C ALA A 809 0.97 -29.17 36.94
N LEU A 810 0.12 -30.16 37.25
CA LEU A 810 -1.04 -29.97 38.14
C LEU A 810 -0.87 -30.57 39.54
N CYS A 811 -0.03 -31.60 39.69
CA CYS A 811 0.07 -32.34 40.95
C CYS A 811 1.12 -31.75 41.89
N SER A 812 0.79 -31.65 43.18
CA SER A 812 1.73 -31.24 44.23
C SER A 812 2.89 -32.23 44.44
N LYS A 813 2.65 -33.53 44.25
CA LYS A 813 3.63 -34.62 44.43
C LYS A 813 3.54 -35.65 43.28
N PRO A 814 4.02 -35.31 42.07
CA PRO A 814 3.90 -36.17 40.90
C PRO A 814 4.69 -37.49 41.03
N GLU A 815 5.73 -37.54 41.87
CA GLU A 815 6.50 -38.76 42.19
C GLU A 815 5.61 -39.90 42.73
N VAL A 816 4.62 -39.57 43.58
CA VAL A 816 3.73 -40.58 44.19
C VAL A 816 2.83 -41.22 43.11
N VAL A 817 2.33 -40.39 42.20
CA VAL A 817 1.46 -40.83 41.10
C VAL A 817 2.25 -41.66 40.09
N THR A 818 3.44 -41.19 39.73
CA THR A 818 4.31 -41.88 38.75
C THR A 818 4.84 -43.20 39.29
N ARG A 819 5.21 -43.29 40.57
CA ARG A 819 5.54 -44.57 41.24
C ARG A 819 4.41 -45.58 41.08
N ALA A 820 3.20 -45.22 41.51
CA ALA A 820 2.04 -46.11 41.41
C ALA A 820 1.72 -46.52 39.96
N LEU A 821 1.95 -45.62 39.00
CA LEU A 821 1.75 -45.86 37.58
C LEU A 821 2.78 -46.82 37.00
N LEU A 822 4.07 -46.61 37.28
CA LEU A 822 5.16 -47.48 36.82
C LEU A 822 5.05 -48.86 37.44
N ASP A 823 4.74 -48.97 38.74
CA ASP A 823 4.51 -50.26 39.40
C ASP A 823 3.33 -51.01 38.77
N LYS A 824 2.24 -50.31 38.42
CA LYS A 824 1.09 -50.92 37.73
C LYS A 824 1.42 -51.39 36.31
N LEU A 825 2.25 -50.65 35.58
CA LEU A 825 2.70 -51.07 34.25
C LEU A 825 3.69 -52.25 34.32
N ALA A 826 4.59 -52.24 35.31
CA ALA A 826 5.58 -53.29 35.54
C ALA A 826 4.91 -54.60 35.97
N THR A 827 4.00 -54.56 36.97
CA THR A 827 3.23 -55.72 37.42
C THR A 827 2.42 -56.35 36.29
N ARG A 828 1.84 -55.52 35.41
CA ARG A 828 1.10 -55.98 34.24
C ARG A 828 2.00 -56.68 33.22
N TYR A 829 3.17 -56.11 32.92
CA TYR A 829 4.15 -56.74 32.05
C TYR A 829 4.64 -58.09 32.62
N GLU A 830 5.01 -58.13 33.90
CA GLU A 830 5.52 -59.35 34.53
C GLU A 830 4.45 -60.44 34.63
N ALA A 831 3.20 -60.07 34.91
CA ALA A 831 2.07 -61.01 34.90
C ALA A 831 1.89 -61.64 33.51
N ASP A 832 1.79 -60.82 32.45
CA ASP A 832 1.56 -61.32 31.09
C ASP A 832 2.78 -62.14 30.57
N LYS A 833 4.00 -61.74 30.94
CA LYS A 833 5.24 -62.50 30.65
C LYS A 833 5.26 -63.85 31.36
N HIS A 834 4.82 -63.92 32.61
CA HIS A 834 4.72 -65.15 33.38
C HIS A 834 3.65 -66.08 32.79
N HIS A 835 2.49 -65.54 32.40
CA HIS A 835 1.44 -66.29 31.71
C HIS A 835 1.93 -66.88 30.38
N LEU A 836 2.72 -66.13 29.59
CA LEU A 836 3.32 -66.65 28.34
C LEU A 836 4.33 -67.76 28.61
N LYS A 837 5.16 -67.64 29.66
CA LYS A 837 6.10 -68.70 30.04
C LYS A 837 5.38 -69.98 30.44
N ILE A 838 4.31 -69.88 31.23
CA ILE A 838 3.47 -71.03 31.61
C ILE A 838 2.85 -71.67 30.38
N ALA A 839 2.25 -70.87 29.49
CA ALA A 839 1.62 -71.35 28.26
C ALA A 839 2.61 -72.10 27.33
N ARG A 840 3.87 -71.61 27.25
CA ARG A 840 4.95 -72.26 26.50
C ARG A 840 5.48 -73.52 27.17
N SER A 841 5.40 -73.66 28.50
CA SER A 841 5.77 -74.91 29.20
C SER A 841 4.68 -75.98 29.15
N THR A 842 3.40 -75.60 29.16
CA THR A 842 2.27 -76.56 29.07
C THR A 842 2.09 -77.15 27.67
N SER A 843 2.63 -76.51 26.62
CA SER A 843 2.57 -77.03 25.25
C SER A 843 3.69 -78.03 24.92
N THR A 844 4.72 -78.15 25.76
CA THR A 844 5.84 -79.07 25.56
C THR A 844 5.68 -80.42 26.27
N ASP A 845 4.80 -80.54 27.27
CA ASP A 845 4.71 -81.76 28.11
C ASP A 845 3.67 -82.80 27.64
N ASP A 846 2.75 -82.46 26.74
CA ASP A 846 1.71 -83.40 26.27
C ASP A 846 2.11 -84.24 25.03
N ASN A 847 3.32 -84.07 24.49
CA ASN A 847 3.73 -84.69 23.22
C ASN A 847 4.77 -85.81 23.33
N ALA A 848 4.90 -86.44 24.51
CA ALA A 848 5.84 -87.53 24.72
C ALA A 848 5.27 -88.94 24.52
N ASN A 849 3.97 -89.14 24.24
CA ASN A 849 3.40 -90.47 24.02
C ASN A 849 2.18 -90.46 23.07
N MET A 850 2.38 -90.77 21.78
CA MET A 850 1.64 -91.77 20.98
C MET A 850 1.77 -91.51 19.47
N GLU A 851 1.74 -92.62 18.74
CA GLU A 851 2.00 -92.82 17.33
C GLU A 851 1.01 -92.13 16.37
N GLU A 852 1.50 -91.93 15.14
CA GLU A 852 0.82 -91.73 13.85
C GLU A 852 -0.72 -91.56 13.87
N GLY A 853 -1.18 -90.34 13.60
CA GLY A 853 -2.58 -90.04 13.30
C GLY A 853 -2.74 -88.69 12.61
N ASN A 854 -2.99 -88.71 11.31
CA ASN A 854 -3.26 -87.53 10.48
C ASN A 854 -4.58 -86.85 10.93
N GLY A 855 -4.48 -85.75 11.67
CA GLY A 855 -5.58 -84.87 12.07
C GLY A 855 -5.16 -83.40 11.99
N PRO A 856 -6.09 -82.45 11.78
CA PRO A 856 -5.76 -81.04 11.60
C PRO A 856 -5.36 -80.40 12.93
N GLY A 857 -4.08 -80.51 13.28
CA GLY A 857 -3.48 -79.83 14.42
C GLY A 857 -3.36 -78.31 14.23
N ASP A 858 -3.94 -77.57 15.17
CA ASP A 858 -3.32 -76.40 15.82
C ASP A 858 -3.18 -75.03 15.13
N ARG A 859 -4.10 -74.64 14.24
CA ARG A 859 -4.20 -73.22 13.78
C ARG A 859 -4.75 -72.23 14.82
N ASN A 860 -5.36 -72.70 15.92
CA ASN A 860 -5.98 -71.82 16.94
C ASN A 860 -5.01 -71.44 18.07
N THR A 861 -4.10 -72.33 18.47
CA THR A 861 -3.04 -72.05 19.47
C THR A 861 -1.98 -71.09 18.93
N GLU A 862 -1.56 -71.22 17.66
CA GLU A 862 -0.64 -70.26 17.02
C GLU A 862 -1.19 -68.83 17.02
N LYS A 863 -2.48 -68.64 16.66
CA LYS A 863 -3.15 -67.33 16.68
C LYS A 863 -3.31 -66.73 18.09
N ILE A 864 -3.53 -67.57 19.10
CA ILE A 864 -3.63 -67.12 20.51
C ILE A 864 -2.25 -66.65 21.01
N THR A 865 -1.18 -67.33 20.60
CA THR A 865 0.20 -67.02 21.00
C THR A 865 0.68 -65.69 20.39
N GLU A 866 0.43 -65.45 19.10
CA GLU A 866 0.78 -64.17 18.44
C GLU A 866 0.06 -62.95 19.06
N ALA A 867 -1.23 -63.09 19.41
CA ALA A 867 -2.01 -62.04 20.05
C ALA A 867 -1.48 -61.72 21.47
N GLN A 868 -1.08 -62.75 22.22
CA GLN A 868 -0.45 -62.60 23.53
C GLN A 868 0.94 -61.93 23.43
N GLU A 869 1.76 -62.34 22.46
CA GLU A 869 3.06 -61.72 22.20
C GLU A 869 2.95 -60.25 21.77
N HIS A 870 1.95 -59.92 20.95
CA HIS A 870 1.63 -58.53 20.60
C HIS A 870 1.22 -57.72 21.84
N GLN A 871 0.39 -58.28 22.71
CA GLN A 871 -0.03 -57.64 23.95
C GLN A 871 1.15 -57.41 24.91
N ILE A 872 2.06 -58.38 25.06
CA ILE A 872 3.24 -58.24 25.91
C ILE A 872 4.19 -57.17 25.35
N ARG A 873 4.42 -57.15 24.03
CA ARG A 873 5.18 -56.08 23.37
C ARG A 873 4.60 -54.71 23.67
N ALA A 874 3.28 -54.56 23.59
CA ALA A 874 2.60 -53.32 23.94
C ALA A 874 2.90 -52.90 25.39
N HIS A 875 2.88 -53.81 26.37
CA HIS A 875 3.11 -53.46 27.78
C HIS A 875 4.58 -53.11 28.06
N VAL A 876 5.53 -53.83 27.45
CA VAL A 876 6.95 -53.47 27.54
C VAL A 876 7.18 -52.09 26.95
N MET A 877 6.58 -51.79 25.80
CA MET A 877 6.68 -50.48 25.17
C MET A 877 6.07 -49.37 26.04
N GLN A 878 4.89 -49.61 26.64
CA GLN A 878 4.26 -48.65 27.55
C GLN A 878 5.11 -48.40 28.80
N LEU A 879 5.69 -49.45 29.39
CA LEU A 879 6.57 -49.36 30.54
C LEU A 879 7.86 -48.60 30.20
N THR A 880 8.56 -49.00 29.13
CA THR A 880 9.81 -48.37 28.70
C THR A 880 9.61 -46.90 28.34
N PHE A 881 8.52 -46.55 27.64
CA PHE A 881 8.15 -45.17 27.36
C PHE A 881 7.92 -44.37 28.65
N ALA A 882 7.07 -44.88 29.55
CA ALA A 882 6.69 -44.18 30.77
C ALA A 882 7.90 -43.96 31.70
N VAL A 883 8.80 -44.94 31.82
CA VAL A 883 10.04 -44.81 32.62
C VAL A 883 10.89 -43.64 32.11
N GLY A 884 11.20 -43.62 30.82
CA GLY A 884 12.04 -42.56 30.25
C GLY A 884 11.38 -41.18 30.31
N HIS A 885 10.08 -41.10 29.98
CA HIS A 885 9.36 -39.83 29.98
C HIS A 885 9.18 -39.25 31.39
N THR A 886 8.81 -40.09 32.37
CA THR A 886 8.67 -39.64 33.77
C THR A 886 10.01 -39.27 34.40
N ALA A 887 11.12 -39.93 34.05
CA ALA A 887 12.45 -39.55 34.50
C ALA A 887 12.79 -38.13 34.05
N MET A 888 12.63 -37.85 32.75
CA MET A 888 12.88 -36.52 32.18
C MET A 888 11.95 -35.45 32.76
N LYS A 889 10.64 -35.74 32.87
CA LYS A 889 9.67 -34.76 33.40
C LYS A 889 9.88 -34.50 34.88
N HIS A 890 10.31 -35.50 35.66
CA HIS A 890 10.66 -35.26 37.05
C HIS A 890 11.89 -34.37 37.18
N LEU A 891 12.89 -34.55 36.32
CA LEU A 891 14.07 -33.68 36.26
C LEU A 891 13.69 -32.22 36.03
N VAL A 892 12.86 -31.96 35.01
CA VAL A 892 12.33 -30.61 34.72
C VAL A 892 11.53 -30.05 35.90
N PHE A 893 10.72 -30.88 36.55
CA PHE A 893 9.96 -30.48 37.74
C PHE A 893 10.86 -30.09 38.91
N LEU A 894 11.98 -30.80 39.11
CA LEU A 894 12.97 -30.44 40.13
C LEU A 894 13.66 -29.12 39.80
N ASP A 895 14.04 -28.89 38.54
CA ASP A 895 14.64 -27.64 38.08
C ASP A 895 13.68 -26.44 38.26
N GLU A 896 12.40 -26.59 37.90
CA GLU A 896 11.38 -25.57 38.11
C GLU A 896 11.17 -25.26 39.60
N ARG A 897 11.15 -26.30 40.44
CA ARG A 897 11.04 -26.14 41.89
C ARG A 897 12.25 -25.41 42.46
N TYR A 898 13.46 -25.77 42.02
CA TYR A 898 14.70 -25.08 42.38
C TYR A 898 14.63 -23.58 42.04
N LYS A 899 14.24 -23.24 40.80
CA LYS A 899 14.05 -21.83 40.38
C LYS A 899 13.03 -21.09 41.25
N LYS A 900 11.91 -21.73 41.58
CA LYS A 900 10.87 -21.15 42.44
C LYS A 900 11.36 -20.95 43.88
N THR A 901 12.10 -21.92 44.46
CA THR A 901 12.64 -21.80 45.81
C THR A 901 13.70 -20.71 45.92
N VAL A 902 14.59 -20.62 44.92
CA VAL A 902 15.59 -19.56 44.82
C VAL A 902 14.89 -18.20 44.69
N ALA A 903 13.98 -18.04 43.73
CA ALA A 903 13.25 -16.78 43.56
C ALA A 903 12.43 -16.37 44.79
N ALA A 904 11.83 -17.32 45.51
CA ALA A 904 11.10 -17.04 46.74
C ALA A 904 12.04 -16.62 47.89
N ALA A 905 13.23 -17.23 47.99
CA ALA A 905 14.23 -16.86 48.98
C ALA A 905 14.80 -15.45 48.70
N HIS A 906 15.15 -15.14 47.45
CA HIS A 906 15.58 -13.79 47.04
C HIS A 906 14.49 -12.74 47.34
N LYS A 907 13.22 -13.02 47.02
CA LYS A 907 12.10 -12.12 47.36
C LYS A 907 11.89 -11.95 48.87
N ALA A 908 12.08 -13.01 49.66
CA ALA A 908 11.97 -12.95 51.11
C ALA A 908 13.11 -12.15 51.75
N GLU A 909 14.33 -12.27 51.20
CA GLU A 909 15.49 -11.46 51.61
C GLU A 909 15.31 -9.98 51.23
N GLU A 910 14.86 -9.68 50.01
CA GLU A 910 14.51 -8.31 49.59
C GLU A 910 13.44 -7.69 50.51
N ALA A 911 12.41 -8.46 50.87
CA ALA A 911 11.37 -8.01 51.79
C ALA A 911 11.88 -7.82 53.23
N ALA A 912 12.82 -8.65 53.68
CA ALA A 912 13.44 -8.52 55.00
C ALA A 912 14.41 -7.32 55.09
N GLN A 913 15.12 -7.00 54.00
CA GLN A 913 15.98 -5.81 53.90
C GLN A 913 15.15 -4.51 53.83
N ALA A 914 13.98 -4.54 53.19
CA ALA A 914 13.06 -3.40 53.15
C ALA A 914 12.38 -3.11 54.50
N GLY A 915 12.33 -4.09 55.43
CA GLY A 915 11.73 -3.94 56.76
C GLY A 915 12.68 -3.46 57.87
N GLY A 916 13.96 -3.19 57.56
CA GLY A 916 15.00 -2.87 58.55
C GLY A 916 15.41 -1.40 58.69
N GLN A 917 14.72 -0.46 58.04
CA GLN A 917 14.97 0.99 58.20
C GLN A 917 14.00 1.59 59.23
N ASP A 918 14.24 1.35 60.51
CA ASP A 918 13.80 2.20 61.62
C ASP A 918 14.53 1.74 62.90
N ASP A 919 15.84 2.03 62.99
CA ASP A 919 16.47 2.63 64.19
C ASP A 919 18.02 2.62 64.14
N ALA A 920 18.58 3.83 64.34
CA ALA A 920 19.90 4.17 64.92
C ALA A 920 21.22 3.93 64.14
N ASN A 921 21.64 4.98 63.41
CA ASN A 921 22.93 5.70 63.46
C ASN A 921 24.18 4.98 64.08
N SER A 922 25.14 4.54 63.25
CA SER A 922 26.57 4.95 63.28
C SER A 922 27.47 3.95 62.52
N SER A 923 28.11 4.46 61.46
CA SER A 923 29.42 4.07 60.92
C SER A 923 29.82 2.59 60.94
N GLN A 924 29.26 1.76 60.05
CA GLN A 924 29.97 0.61 59.48
C GLN A 924 29.27 0.07 58.21
N GLU A 925 29.18 0.89 57.17
CA GLU A 925 28.49 0.51 55.91
C GLU A 925 29.33 -0.38 54.96
N ASP A 926 30.60 -0.66 55.23
CA ASP A 926 31.44 -1.47 54.31
C ASP A 926 31.59 -2.95 54.69
N ILE A 927 30.96 -3.45 55.77
CA ILE A 927 31.02 -4.88 56.15
C ILE A 927 29.70 -5.63 55.86
N VAL A 928 28.56 -4.93 55.85
CA VAL A 928 27.24 -5.55 55.63
C VAL A 928 26.99 -5.84 54.14
N ALA A 929 27.54 -5.02 53.23
CA ALA A 929 27.47 -5.27 51.79
C ALA A 929 28.29 -6.52 51.36
N GLU A 930 29.39 -6.83 52.07
CA GLU A 930 30.20 -8.04 51.80
C GLU A 930 29.60 -9.32 52.42
N LEU A 931 28.87 -9.20 53.54
CA LEU A 931 28.14 -10.33 54.16
C LEU A 931 26.83 -10.67 53.43
N GLY A 932 26.15 -9.69 52.81
CA GLY A 932 24.89 -9.89 52.06
C GLY A 932 25.05 -10.55 50.69
N LEU A 933 26.23 -10.42 50.06
CA LEU A 933 26.60 -11.17 48.85
C LEU A 933 26.99 -12.62 49.15
N GLN A 934 27.41 -12.93 50.38
CA GLN A 934 27.74 -14.28 50.81
C GLN A 934 26.49 -15.09 51.24
N SER A 935 25.45 -14.45 51.79
CA SER A 935 24.22 -15.14 52.20
C SER A 935 23.37 -15.61 51.02
N SER A 936 23.21 -14.80 49.98
CA SER A 936 22.48 -15.19 48.76
C SER A 936 23.18 -16.35 48.02
N SER A 937 24.52 -16.31 47.97
CA SER A 937 25.33 -17.42 47.45
C SER A 937 25.19 -18.71 48.27
N ALA A 938 24.94 -18.61 49.58
CA ALA A 938 24.79 -19.78 50.45
C ALA A 938 23.41 -20.45 50.26
N VAL A 939 22.34 -19.66 50.13
CA VAL A 939 20.99 -20.19 49.84
C VAL A 939 20.94 -20.84 48.46
N ASP A 940 21.57 -20.23 47.45
CA ASP A 940 21.69 -20.81 46.12
C ASP A 940 22.49 -22.13 46.15
N ALA A 941 23.59 -22.17 46.91
CA ALA A 941 24.40 -23.38 47.08
C ALA A 941 23.67 -24.51 47.83
N ASP A 942 22.88 -24.19 48.86
CA ASP A 942 22.08 -25.16 49.60
C ASP A 942 20.92 -25.72 48.76
N ALA A 943 20.25 -24.86 47.98
CA ALA A 943 19.22 -25.27 47.05
C ALA A 943 19.78 -26.14 45.90
N GLU A 944 20.95 -25.80 45.37
CA GLU A 944 21.65 -26.59 44.36
C GLU A 944 22.11 -27.94 44.93
N LYS A 945 22.56 -27.97 46.18
CA LYS A 945 22.94 -29.20 46.88
C LYS A 945 21.74 -30.14 47.09
N GLU A 946 20.57 -29.63 47.47
CA GLU A 946 19.36 -30.45 47.57
C GLU A 946 18.88 -30.93 46.20
N LEU A 947 18.97 -30.09 45.15
CA LEU A 947 18.68 -30.49 43.77
C LEU A 947 19.56 -31.69 43.37
N ARG A 948 20.88 -31.57 43.52
CA ARG A 948 21.83 -32.67 43.24
C ARG A 948 21.57 -33.91 44.09
N ALA A 949 21.20 -33.75 45.37
CA ALA A 949 20.86 -34.87 46.22
C ALA A 949 19.61 -35.62 45.73
N GLN A 950 18.61 -34.89 45.22
CA GLN A 950 17.41 -35.49 44.62
C GLN A 950 17.72 -36.18 43.30
N GLU A 951 18.54 -35.59 42.42
CA GLU A 951 19.02 -36.24 41.20
C GLU A 951 19.77 -37.55 41.49
N GLN A 952 20.61 -37.56 42.53
CA GLN A 952 21.30 -38.78 42.99
C GLN A 952 20.32 -39.84 43.50
N ARG A 953 19.25 -39.46 44.23
CA ARG A 953 18.17 -40.38 44.64
C ARG A 953 17.45 -40.97 43.42
N MET A 954 17.23 -40.18 42.37
CA MET A 954 16.66 -40.68 41.11
C MET A 954 17.58 -41.67 40.40
N ALA A 955 18.89 -41.44 40.43
CA ALA A 955 19.89 -42.29 39.79
C ALA A 955 20.24 -43.58 40.56
N ALA A 956 19.75 -43.73 41.80
CA ALA A 956 19.94 -44.94 42.60
C ALA A 956 19.34 -46.17 41.89
N SER A 957 20.03 -47.32 41.95
CA SER A 957 19.62 -48.53 41.22
C SER A 957 18.23 -49.05 41.63
N ASP A 958 17.83 -48.84 42.88
CA ASP A 958 16.51 -49.22 43.41
C ASP A 958 15.41 -48.18 43.15
N SER A 959 15.74 -47.07 42.49
CA SER A 959 14.76 -46.05 42.13
C SER A 959 13.74 -46.58 41.13
N ILE A 960 12.54 -46.00 41.12
CA ILE A 960 11.46 -46.37 40.19
C ILE A 960 11.86 -46.21 38.72
N TRP A 961 12.81 -45.33 38.41
CA TRP A 961 13.29 -45.07 37.06
C TRP A 961 14.43 -46.01 36.66
N CYS A 962 15.36 -46.30 37.58
CA CYS A 962 16.54 -47.13 37.29
C CYS A 962 16.30 -48.64 37.49
N LYS A 963 15.30 -49.05 38.26
CA LYS A 963 14.93 -50.46 38.47
C LYS A 963 14.66 -51.21 37.15
N HIS A 964 14.17 -50.51 36.13
CA HIS A 964 13.85 -51.07 34.80
C HIS A 964 14.94 -50.79 33.74
N LEU A 965 16.05 -50.12 34.10
CA LEU A 965 17.14 -49.82 33.17
C LEU A 965 17.77 -51.08 32.54
N PRO A 966 18.01 -52.20 33.27
CA PRO A 966 18.54 -53.42 32.66
C PRO A 966 17.64 -53.96 31.54
N LEU A 967 16.31 -53.86 31.69
CA LEU A 967 15.34 -54.25 30.67
C LEU A 967 15.43 -53.33 29.45
N ILE A 968 15.56 -52.01 29.65
CA ILE A 968 15.70 -51.03 28.56
C ILE A 968 16.98 -51.29 27.75
N VAL A 969 18.11 -51.52 28.43
CA VAL A 969 19.40 -51.85 27.79
C VAL A 969 19.29 -53.17 27.03
N GLN A 970 18.64 -54.19 27.61
CA GLN A 970 18.40 -55.47 26.93
C GLN A 970 17.59 -55.30 25.65
N VAL A 971 16.54 -54.46 25.64
CA VAL A 971 15.75 -54.17 24.44
C VAL A 971 16.59 -53.45 23.38
N CYS A 972 17.46 -52.53 23.77
CA CYS A 972 18.31 -51.78 22.83
C CYS A 972 19.37 -52.67 22.15
N MET A 973 19.98 -53.59 22.91
CA MET A 973 21.17 -54.35 22.51
C MET A 973 20.90 -55.71 21.85
N ASN A 974 19.66 -56.20 21.81
CA ASN A 974 19.41 -57.62 21.56
C ASN A 974 18.54 -57.92 20.31
N PRO A 975 19.04 -57.69 19.09
CA PRO A 975 18.27 -57.87 17.85
C PRO A 975 18.03 -59.33 17.43
N ARG A 976 18.46 -60.36 18.19
CA ARG A 976 18.36 -61.78 17.73
C ARG A 976 17.99 -62.84 18.77
N LYS A 977 18.14 -62.62 20.09
CA LYS A 977 17.96 -63.68 21.11
C LYS A 977 16.52 -63.85 21.64
N ASP A 978 15.66 -62.84 21.47
CA ASP A 978 14.26 -62.92 21.87
C ASP A 978 13.36 -62.25 20.80
N PRO A 979 12.64 -63.03 19.98
CA PRO A 979 11.72 -62.50 18.97
C PRO A 979 10.66 -61.57 19.55
N LEU A 980 10.32 -61.72 20.84
CA LEU A 980 9.34 -60.88 21.53
C LEU A 980 9.85 -59.44 21.69
N LEU A 981 11.16 -59.25 21.92
CA LEU A 981 11.75 -57.93 22.17
C LEU A 981 12.33 -57.29 20.91
N ASN A 982 12.50 -58.07 19.84
CA ASN A 982 13.04 -57.62 18.57
C ASN A 982 11.97 -56.96 17.69
N HIS A 983 11.45 -55.80 18.12
CA HIS A 983 10.47 -55.01 17.35
C HIS A 983 10.97 -53.58 17.13
N GLN A 984 10.93 -53.09 15.89
CA GLN A 984 11.48 -51.79 15.49
C GLN A 984 10.99 -50.62 16.35
N VAL A 985 9.67 -50.53 16.60
CA VAL A 985 9.09 -49.43 17.37
C VAL A 985 9.44 -49.52 18.86
N LEU A 986 9.56 -50.74 19.39
CA LEU A 986 9.97 -50.97 20.79
C LEU A 986 11.43 -50.58 20.99
N ARG A 987 12.32 -50.94 20.06
CA ARG A 987 13.74 -50.54 20.08
C ARG A 987 13.90 -49.03 19.97
N ALA A 988 13.12 -48.37 19.11
CA ALA A 988 13.11 -46.91 19.02
C ALA A 988 12.66 -46.25 20.33
N CYS A 989 11.59 -46.75 20.94
CA CYS A 989 11.11 -46.26 22.25
C CYS A 989 12.15 -46.48 23.36
N ALA A 990 12.70 -47.69 23.47
CA ALA A 990 13.71 -48.03 24.46
C ALA A 990 14.99 -47.21 24.29
N SER A 991 15.42 -46.95 23.05
CA SER A 991 16.58 -46.09 22.78
C SER A 991 16.34 -44.65 23.28
N LEU A 992 15.16 -44.08 23.02
CA LEU A 992 14.79 -42.75 23.52
C LEU A 992 14.71 -42.72 25.05
N SER A 993 14.20 -43.77 25.68
CA SER A 993 14.15 -43.86 27.13
C SER A 993 15.53 -44.03 27.76
N LEU A 994 16.44 -44.79 27.12
CA LEU A 994 17.84 -44.87 27.53
C LEU A 994 18.49 -43.50 27.47
N CYS A 995 18.31 -42.76 26.37
CA CYS A 995 18.76 -41.39 26.22
C CYS A 995 18.30 -40.48 27.38
N LYS A 996 16.99 -40.50 27.67
CA LYS A 996 16.40 -39.72 28.78
C LYS A 996 16.96 -40.10 30.15
N LEU A 997 17.28 -41.39 30.39
CA LEU A 997 17.85 -41.86 31.65
C LEU A 997 19.34 -41.50 31.79
N MET A 998 20.08 -41.42 30.68
CA MET A 998 21.48 -40.99 30.69
C MET A 998 21.64 -39.52 31.14
N LEU A 999 20.62 -38.69 30.91
CA LEU A 999 20.59 -37.30 31.36
C LEU A 999 20.44 -37.14 32.88
N LEU A 1000 20.08 -38.18 33.65
CA LEU A 1000 19.84 -38.03 35.09
C LEU A 1000 21.10 -37.61 35.86
N THR A 1001 22.23 -38.25 35.60
CA THR A 1001 23.52 -37.94 36.26
C THR A 1001 24.68 -38.26 35.33
N GLN A 1002 25.80 -37.55 35.48
CA GLN A 1002 27.04 -37.81 34.75
C GLN A 1002 27.45 -39.30 34.83
N LYS A 1003 27.40 -39.88 36.03
CA LYS A 1003 27.75 -41.29 36.25
C LYS A 1003 26.91 -42.24 35.39
N LYS A 1004 25.60 -42.01 35.27
CA LYS A 1004 24.72 -42.85 34.43
C LYS A 1004 25.04 -42.71 32.95
N CYS A 1005 25.44 -41.52 32.50
CA CYS A 1005 25.92 -41.30 31.14
C CYS A 1005 27.21 -42.08 30.88
N GLU A 1006 28.22 -41.95 31.74
CA GLU A 1006 29.50 -42.67 31.63
C GLU A 1006 29.30 -44.20 31.55
N ASP A 1007 28.41 -44.75 32.37
CA ASP A 1007 28.08 -46.18 32.39
C ASP A 1007 27.49 -46.70 31.05
N HIS A 1008 26.85 -45.83 30.24
CA HIS A 1008 26.06 -46.24 29.06
C HIS A 1008 26.46 -45.55 27.74
N VAL A 1009 27.45 -44.66 27.73
CA VAL A 1009 27.87 -43.92 26.52
C VAL A 1009 28.44 -44.85 25.45
N GLN A 1010 29.22 -45.87 25.83
CA GLN A 1010 29.77 -46.85 24.89
C GLN A 1010 28.64 -47.68 24.25
N ILE A 1011 27.62 -48.02 25.03
CA ILE A 1011 26.41 -48.73 24.59
C ILE A 1011 25.68 -47.87 23.54
N LEU A 1012 25.55 -46.56 23.77
CA LEU A 1012 24.91 -45.62 22.86
C LEU A 1012 25.61 -45.60 21.48
N PHE A 1013 26.94 -45.43 21.43
CA PHE A 1013 27.67 -45.41 20.16
C PHE A 1013 27.65 -46.77 19.44
N THR A 1014 27.68 -47.86 20.19
CA THR A 1014 27.53 -49.22 19.62
C THR A 1014 26.16 -49.39 18.95
N ILE A 1015 25.07 -48.88 19.57
CA ILE A 1015 23.74 -48.91 18.95
C ILE A 1015 23.68 -47.99 17.73
N LEU A 1016 24.30 -46.80 17.80
CA LEU A 1016 24.33 -45.85 16.68
C LEU A 1016 25.01 -46.44 15.43
N GLU A 1017 26.11 -47.17 15.63
CA GLU A 1017 26.84 -47.84 14.55
C GLU A 1017 26.06 -49.03 13.98
N THR A 1018 25.45 -49.85 14.85
CA THR A 1018 24.87 -51.15 14.46
C THR A 1018 23.40 -51.10 14.08
N ALA A 1019 22.63 -50.09 14.51
CA ALA A 1019 21.20 -50.02 14.26
C ALA A 1019 20.90 -49.67 12.79
N PRO A 1020 20.12 -50.50 12.05
CA PRO A 1020 19.68 -50.16 10.69
C PRO A 1020 18.57 -49.10 10.65
N GLU A 1021 17.86 -48.88 11.77
CA GLU A 1021 16.66 -48.03 11.78
C GLU A 1021 16.98 -46.54 11.96
N TRP A 1022 16.54 -45.70 11.01
CA TRP A 1022 16.79 -44.27 11.03
C TRP A 1022 16.26 -43.56 12.28
N ARG A 1023 15.09 -43.99 12.81
CA ARG A 1023 14.49 -43.40 14.02
C ARG A 1023 15.38 -43.54 15.26
N ILE A 1024 16.06 -44.69 15.39
CA ILE A 1024 16.99 -44.94 16.50
C ILE A 1024 18.18 -43.99 16.35
N ARG A 1025 18.78 -43.92 15.14
CA ARG A 1025 19.91 -43.02 14.88
C ARG A 1025 19.57 -41.55 15.17
N CYS A 1026 18.39 -41.08 14.74
CA CYS A 1026 17.92 -39.73 15.06
C CYS A 1026 17.81 -39.48 16.58
N ASN A 1027 17.16 -40.39 17.32
CA ASN A 1027 17.04 -40.27 18.78
C ASN A 1027 18.40 -40.20 19.48
N LEU A 1028 19.36 -41.02 19.04
CA LEU A 1028 20.70 -41.06 19.63
C LEU A 1028 21.51 -39.80 19.30
N VAL A 1029 21.42 -39.27 18.08
CA VAL A 1029 22.10 -38.01 17.69
C VAL A 1029 21.53 -36.82 18.46
N ILE A 1030 20.20 -36.73 18.62
CA ILE A 1030 19.56 -35.69 19.44
C ILE A 1030 20.06 -35.80 20.89
N CYS A 1031 20.09 -37.02 21.44
CA CYS A 1031 20.59 -37.26 22.79
C CYS A 1031 22.05 -36.86 22.98
N VAL A 1032 22.93 -37.08 22.00
CA VAL A 1032 24.32 -36.62 22.09
C VAL A 1032 24.37 -35.09 22.23
N GLY A 1033 23.52 -34.37 21.49
CA GLY A 1033 23.35 -32.92 21.67
C GLY A 1033 22.87 -32.56 23.08
N ASP A 1034 21.84 -33.23 23.58
CA ASP A 1034 21.29 -32.99 24.92
C ASP A 1034 22.32 -33.28 26.03
N ILE A 1035 23.11 -34.34 25.90
CA ILE A 1035 24.18 -34.72 26.84
C ILE A 1035 25.33 -33.70 26.82
N LEU A 1036 25.65 -33.08 25.67
CA LEU A 1036 26.70 -32.07 25.61
C LEU A 1036 26.27 -30.73 26.23
N CYS A 1037 24.97 -30.43 26.22
CA CYS A 1037 24.41 -29.22 26.81
C CYS A 1037 24.24 -29.30 28.33
N ARG A 1038 24.07 -30.52 28.86
CA ARG A 1038 23.83 -30.80 30.28
C ARG A 1038 25.11 -31.21 30.98
#